data_AF-A0A925QH53-F1
#
_entry.id   AF-A0A925QH53-F1
#
_cell.length_a   1.000
_cell.length_b   1.000
_cell.length_c   1.000
_cell.angle_alpha   90.00
_cell.angle_beta   90.00
_cell.angle_gamma   90.00
#
_symmetry.space_group_name_H-M   'P 1'
#
loop_
_entity.id
_entity.type
_entity.pdbx_description
1 polymer ?
#
loop_
_entity_poly.entity_id
_entity_poly.type
_entity_poly.pdbx_seq_one_letter_code
_entity_poly.pdbx_strand_id
1 'polypeptide(L)'
;MVAAQKTGYLFKHLTTANGLVSNSIKAILQDKQGYWWIGTQIGLQRYDGKRFKTYLADIKNADALQSDWISALFEDSKQRLWVGTSVNGAAIFNRNTGKFYNFNLNVKAGNRKINGIWQILEDKRGGIWVAAYNGFYKYNESSRQLESVDSLLQMGRTYPSSITLDAAGDLWFSTTGGIKKLEMKTGKLFDRNNNPGELSVFKIEKAVSTITFDGRENMWVSTAFEYYLYRYQHQGNQLFAYTFDKQGYEGTNNLLEKDAMGNPFYSSTGQLLVPIFSRGLATYNYAADSFAFIHSDNTNPYGLHLDVTTYSSMVMEEDAEKNVWIGTDEGINITNLDNPLFTHYGSRTHNAKQLPGEEVSELIQTQDGDIYAGYYVANGGVRRFDNNFNFKEAYLYKTGKPDDVLYNQLWALFQDTEGIIWAPTQGGDILQINSSTNQLKLYADTALRGSMNQLELDQESDTWIAHDSRGLIKIEAGSKKITRYRQFKNADPTARRRVYCFLLEKDNIWVGTGASGLQLFDKNTGTYTEAYQSNEKDPRSISNNTVTGIIAYNEDTLVVATQSGINIFNKRTKIFTNISSKDGLPNNLTQAIVLDDQKNLWAAFAGGLSKIDLRSLRIINYDENDGIINNQFNHRFLKLSDGRLAIGASKGFLVFDPASINRTMVPPDVTITGFKVFSKPIIIDSLISNKVPVELSHMDNSFEIEFASLQFNTANRTKYFYQLEGIDKEWIAANEDGTVNYNKLPAGDYIFKVKCANREGVFCKNITAFSIHIIPPFYQTIWFLVLFAALAIACLYAFMKWRERNIRALESGKTKLQQLTAEKYKTQFESEQISSFFSTSLLNKNDVDDVLWDVAKNLISKLGFVDCMIYLWNADKTLLIQKAGYGPKGSIEEMENKHFDVLPGQGIVGTVAATGKALIVADTTKDDRYRVDDAQRLSEICVPIKYNEQLLGIIDCEHHEKNFFTKQHLQLLTTIATLVAGKIKSIEAERRLRHQRAKLADINQQLAEVQLAALRSQMNPHFIFNALNSIKKFVIANEPANAEKYLGKFSKLIRSILDNSQRGMVTVEKELQLLKLYLDLEQLRFGNKLQYAIEVDENINALDMEIPSMIVQPFVENAMLHGIMHKEDGGKVLIRFVYHEDWLEITIEDNGVGRKKSAAYKSENGEAHHSVGIAIATKRLQAVKKREDTPAGIQIVDLEDGAGNGTGTKVIISIPIN
;
A
#
# COMPACT_ATOMS: atom_id res chain seq x y z
N MET A 1 1.76 32.73 40.94
CA MET A 1 2.13 31.30 40.96
C MET A 1 1.51 30.66 39.75
N VAL A 2 2.31 30.38 38.73
CA VAL A 2 1.87 29.68 37.52
C VAL A 2 1.97 28.20 37.85
N ALA A 3 0.84 27.51 37.98
CA ALA A 3 0.84 26.05 38.03
C ALA A 3 1.59 25.54 36.79
N ALA A 4 2.55 24.64 36.97
CA ALA A 4 3.37 24.08 35.91
C ALA A 4 2.48 23.65 34.73
N GLN A 5 2.77 24.25 33.57
CA GLN A 5 2.00 24.10 32.35
C GLN A 5 2.15 22.67 31.85
N LYS A 6 1.03 21.98 31.60
CA LYS A 6 1.00 20.62 31.05
C LYS A 6 1.43 20.67 29.58
N THR A 7 2.74 20.73 29.31
CA THR A 7 3.33 20.84 27.96
C THR A 7 3.79 19.47 27.47
N GLY A 8 2.89 18.70 26.87
CA GLY A 8 3.25 17.38 26.34
C GLY A 8 2.14 16.63 25.63
N TYR A 9 1.33 17.30 24.79
CA TYR A 9 0.43 16.58 23.89
C TYR A 9 1.25 15.96 22.75
N LEU A 10 0.96 14.70 22.44
CA LEU A 10 1.53 14.00 21.29
C LEU A 10 0.47 13.86 20.21
N PHE A 11 0.84 14.24 19.00
CA PHE A 11 -0.01 14.14 17.83
C PHE A 11 0.51 13.04 16.92
N LYS A 12 -0.40 12.16 16.50
CA LYS A 12 -0.19 11.24 15.39
C LYS A 12 -0.73 11.89 14.12
N HIS A 13 -0.07 11.69 13.00
CA HIS A 13 -0.45 12.28 11.73
C HIS A 13 -0.98 11.25 10.75
N LEU A 14 -2.07 11.56 10.08
CA LEU A 14 -2.46 10.94 8.81
C LEU A 14 -2.34 12.00 7.71
N THR A 15 -1.56 11.70 6.68
CA THR A 15 -1.31 12.58 5.53
C THR A 15 -1.52 11.83 4.22
N THR A 16 -1.28 12.47 3.07
CA THR A 16 -1.25 11.83 1.75
C THR A 16 -0.29 10.65 1.68
N ALA A 17 0.78 10.64 2.48
CA ALA A 17 1.69 9.49 2.59
C ALA A 17 1.01 8.24 3.17
N ASN A 18 -0.08 8.41 3.92
CA ASN A 18 -0.88 7.32 4.49
C ASN A 18 -2.07 6.92 3.59
N GLY A 19 -2.30 7.60 2.46
CA GLY A 19 -3.41 7.33 1.54
C GLY A 19 -4.58 8.32 1.63
N LEU A 20 -4.45 9.40 2.40
CA LEU A 20 -5.39 10.52 2.27
C LEU A 20 -5.33 11.09 0.85
N VAL A 21 -6.49 11.48 0.31
CA VAL A 21 -6.56 12.08 -1.03
C VAL A 21 -5.98 13.49 -1.03
N SER A 22 -6.11 14.22 0.08
CA SER A 22 -5.56 15.56 0.30
C SER A 22 -5.17 15.75 1.76
N ASN A 23 -4.15 16.57 2.02
CA ASN A 23 -3.85 17.07 3.37
C ASN A 23 -4.81 18.19 3.80
N SER A 24 -5.57 18.80 2.89
CA SER A 24 -6.52 19.85 3.26
C SER A 24 -7.87 19.27 3.68
N ILE A 25 -8.04 19.13 4.99
CA ILE A 25 -9.23 18.51 5.59
C ILE A 25 -10.28 19.58 5.87
N LYS A 26 -11.51 19.33 5.42
CA LYS A 26 -12.64 20.29 5.53
C LYS A 26 -13.81 19.78 6.36
N ALA A 27 -13.96 18.47 6.48
CA ALA A 27 -14.93 17.86 7.37
C ALA A 27 -14.41 16.49 7.84
N ILE A 28 -14.72 16.11 9.07
CA ILE A 28 -14.47 14.78 9.60
C ILE A 28 -15.70 14.33 10.39
N LEU A 29 -15.98 13.04 10.39
CA LEU A 29 -17.09 12.44 11.13
C LEU A 29 -16.78 10.96 11.40
N GLN A 30 -16.90 10.52 12.64
CA GLN A 30 -16.99 9.09 12.92
C GLN A 30 -18.46 8.66 12.85
N ASP A 31 -18.75 7.64 12.04
CA ASP A 31 -20.10 7.09 11.98
C ASP A 31 -20.40 6.10 13.11
N LYS A 32 -21.68 5.78 13.30
CA LYS A 32 -22.17 4.83 14.32
C LYS A 32 -21.69 3.39 14.13
N GLN A 33 -21.15 3.05 12.95
CA GLN A 33 -20.53 1.74 12.71
C GLN A 33 -19.05 1.74 13.11
N GLY A 34 -18.44 2.92 13.28
CA GLY A 34 -17.06 3.12 13.68
C GLY A 34 -16.14 3.60 12.54
N TYR A 35 -16.62 3.74 11.31
CA TYR A 35 -15.80 4.27 10.20
C TYR A 35 -15.62 5.77 10.32
N TRP A 36 -14.45 6.24 9.96
CA TRP A 36 -14.21 7.67 9.76
C TRP A 36 -14.57 8.08 8.34
N TRP A 37 -15.30 9.19 8.23
CA TRP A 37 -15.59 9.87 6.97
C TRP A 37 -14.84 11.18 6.96
N ILE A 38 -14.12 11.43 5.88
CA ILE A 38 -13.19 12.55 5.74
C ILE A 38 -13.53 13.27 4.44
N GLY A 39 -13.95 14.53 4.58
CA GLY A 39 -14.23 15.44 3.49
C GLY A 39 -13.02 16.30 3.17
N THR A 40 -12.63 16.33 1.91
CA THR A 40 -11.57 17.21 1.39
C THR A 40 -12.10 18.08 0.26
N GLN A 41 -11.25 18.95 -0.30
CA GLN A 41 -11.60 19.70 -1.52
C GLN A 41 -11.62 18.85 -2.79
N ILE A 42 -11.08 17.62 -2.74
CA ILE A 42 -10.88 16.75 -3.91
C ILE A 42 -11.41 15.33 -3.69
N GLY A 43 -12.41 15.18 -2.82
CA GLY A 43 -13.18 13.95 -2.67
C GLY A 43 -13.59 13.65 -1.23
N LEU A 44 -14.48 12.67 -1.11
CA LEU A 44 -14.89 12.05 0.15
C LEU A 44 -14.11 10.75 0.36
N GLN A 45 -13.55 10.53 1.54
CA GLN A 45 -12.91 9.28 1.90
C GLN A 45 -13.57 8.63 3.11
N ARG A 46 -13.69 7.31 3.09
CA ARG A 46 -14.02 6.47 4.24
C ARG A 46 -12.73 5.78 4.73
N TYR A 47 -12.47 5.80 6.02
CA TYR A 47 -11.30 5.22 6.66
C TYR A 47 -11.71 4.17 7.69
N ASP A 48 -11.13 2.97 7.58
CA ASP A 48 -11.43 1.82 8.45
C ASP A 48 -10.40 1.61 9.58
N GLY A 49 -9.44 2.53 9.72
CA GLY A 49 -8.32 2.43 10.67
C GLY A 49 -7.04 1.93 10.03
N LYS A 50 -7.11 1.40 8.81
CA LYS A 50 -5.95 0.92 8.05
C LYS A 50 -5.94 1.41 6.61
N ARG A 51 -7.10 1.52 5.97
CA ARG A 51 -7.29 1.77 4.54
C ARG A 51 -8.28 2.90 4.30
N PHE A 52 -7.99 3.67 3.26
CA PHE A 52 -8.90 4.70 2.73
C PHE A 52 -9.64 4.17 1.51
N LYS A 53 -10.95 4.42 1.46
CA LYS A 53 -11.80 4.22 0.29
C LYS A 53 -12.30 5.58 -0.19
N THR A 54 -11.89 5.96 -1.40
CA THR A 54 -12.23 7.26 -1.99
C THR A 54 -13.51 7.18 -2.84
N TYR A 55 -14.38 8.17 -2.65
CA TYR A 55 -15.58 8.41 -3.44
C TYR A 55 -15.39 9.75 -4.17
N LEU A 56 -15.22 9.68 -5.49
CA LEU A 56 -15.06 10.85 -6.36
C LEU A 56 -16.38 11.20 -7.03
N ALA A 57 -16.50 12.46 -7.44
CA ALA A 57 -17.67 12.97 -8.12
C ALA A 57 -17.75 12.48 -9.57
N ASP A 58 -18.97 12.15 -10.00
CA ASP A 58 -19.30 11.87 -11.39
C ASP A 58 -20.61 12.57 -11.75
N ILE A 59 -20.48 13.73 -12.38
CA ILE A 59 -21.60 14.60 -12.77
C ILE A 59 -22.50 13.92 -13.82
N LYS A 60 -22.01 12.89 -14.54
CA LYS A 60 -22.82 12.15 -15.51
C LYS A 60 -23.63 11.04 -14.87
N ASN A 61 -23.26 10.60 -13.66
CA ASN A 61 -23.93 9.54 -12.94
C ASN A 61 -24.74 10.10 -11.77
N ALA A 62 -26.07 10.08 -11.88
CA ALA A 62 -26.97 10.61 -10.85
C ALA A 62 -26.85 9.88 -9.50
N ASP A 63 -26.39 8.62 -9.50
CA ASP A 63 -26.16 7.80 -8.31
C ASP A 63 -24.78 8.05 -7.67
N ALA A 64 -23.94 8.88 -8.27
CA ALA A 64 -22.63 9.26 -7.74
C ALA A 64 -22.67 10.62 -7.04
N LEU A 65 -21.60 10.92 -6.31
CA LEU A 65 -21.37 12.24 -5.72
C LEU A 65 -21.29 13.30 -6.84
N GLN A 66 -21.82 14.50 -6.60
CA GLN A 66 -21.91 15.57 -7.63
C GLN A 66 -20.86 16.67 -7.48
N SER A 67 -20.03 16.61 -6.44
CA SER A 67 -18.90 17.53 -6.23
C SER A 67 -17.88 16.89 -5.30
N ASP A 68 -16.61 17.03 -5.65
CA ASP A 68 -15.49 16.56 -4.83
C ASP A 68 -15.20 17.47 -3.64
N TRP A 69 -15.74 18.70 -3.63
CA TRP A 69 -15.48 19.66 -2.57
C TRP A 69 -16.46 19.44 -1.42
N ILE A 70 -16.09 18.55 -0.51
CA ILE A 70 -16.85 18.23 0.70
C ILE A 70 -16.55 19.28 1.77
N SER A 71 -17.61 19.81 2.37
CA SER A 71 -17.52 20.91 3.36
C SER A 71 -18.29 20.62 4.64
N ALA A 72 -19.16 19.60 4.67
CA ALA A 72 -19.83 19.14 5.88
C ALA A 72 -20.11 17.65 5.80
N LEU A 73 -20.05 16.96 6.94
CA LEU A 73 -20.44 15.57 7.10
C LEU A 73 -21.32 15.45 8.33
N PHE A 74 -22.38 14.66 8.25
CA PHE A 74 -23.28 14.42 9.38
C PHE A 74 -23.96 13.06 9.26
N GLU A 75 -24.22 12.39 10.38
CA GLU A 75 -25.03 11.18 10.42
C GLU A 75 -26.25 11.39 11.32
N ASP A 76 -27.44 11.13 10.76
CA ASP A 76 -28.69 11.29 11.51
C ASP A 76 -29.04 10.08 12.40
N SER A 77 -30.09 10.22 13.21
CA SER A 77 -30.66 9.16 14.05
C SER A 77 -31.08 7.91 13.26
N LYS A 78 -31.39 8.07 11.97
CA LYS A 78 -31.76 7.01 11.03
C LYS A 78 -30.55 6.37 10.32
N GLN A 79 -29.33 6.71 10.73
CA GLN A 79 -28.05 6.21 10.18
C GLN A 79 -27.82 6.57 8.70
N ARG A 80 -28.46 7.64 8.22
CA ARG A 80 -28.18 8.19 6.89
C ARG A 80 -26.97 9.11 6.98
N LEU A 81 -25.98 8.86 6.12
CA LEU A 81 -24.82 9.74 6.02
C LEU A 81 -25.15 10.90 5.07
N TRP A 82 -25.16 12.10 5.61
CA TRP A 82 -25.33 13.36 4.90
C TRP A 82 -23.97 13.94 4.53
N VAL A 83 -23.85 14.32 3.26
CA VAL A 83 -22.63 14.90 2.68
C VAL A 83 -22.98 16.28 2.15
N GLY A 84 -22.51 17.32 2.83
CA GLY A 84 -22.59 18.70 2.37
C GLY A 84 -21.42 19.03 1.46
N THR A 85 -21.72 19.64 0.33
CA THR A 85 -20.71 20.07 -0.64
C THR A 85 -20.68 21.60 -0.76
N SER A 86 -19.49 22.14 -1.02
CA SER A 86 -19.32 23.58 -1.28
C SER A 86 -20.08 24.00 -2.53
N VAL A 87 -20.19 23.10 -3.50
CA VAL A 87 -20.84 23.34 -4.79
C VAL A 87 -21.80 22.19 -5.07
N ASN A 88 -23.04 22.47 -5.48
CA ASN A 88 -24.09 21.48 -5.79
C ASN A 88 -24.83 20.88 -4.59
N GLY A 89 -24.72 21.46 -3.40
CA GLY A 89 -25.65 21.26 -2.27
C GLY A 89 -25.36 20.02 -1.43
N ALA A 90 -26.38 19.27 -1.04
CA ALA A 90 -26.23 18.09 -0.18
C ALA A 90 -26.49 16.79 -0.96
N ALA A 91 -25.94 15.70 -0.43
CA ALA A 91 -26.24 14.35 -0.82
C ALA A 91 -26.48 13.46 0.41
N ILE A 92 -27.30 12.42 0.27
CA ILE A 92 -27.38 11.31 1.24
C ILE A 92 -26.70 10.10 0.63
N PHE A 93 -25.73 9.54 1.34
CA PHE A 93 -25.06 8.29 0.95
C PHE A 93 -25.82 7.07 1.49
N ASN A 94 -26.26 6.20 0.59
CA ASN A 94 -26.79 4.89 0.90
C ASN A 94 -25.64 3.88 1.00
N ARG A 95 -25.35 3.47 2.24
CA ARG A 95 -24.24 2.57 2.59
C ARG A 95 -24.39 1.17 2.00
N ASN A 96 -25.61 0.65 1.92
CA ASN A 96 -25.88 -0.71 1.45
C ASN A 96 -25.62 -0.85 -0.06
N THR A 97 -25.93 0.19 -0.83
CA THR A 97 -25.79 0.16 -2.30
C THR A 97 -24.57 0.92 -2.80
N GLY A 98 -23.92 1.71 -1.94
CA GLY A 98 -22.83 2.60 -2.32
C GLY A 98 -23.25 3.79 -3.20
N LYS A 99 -24.53 4.19 -3.17
CA LYS A 99 -25.11 5.21 -4.06
C LYS A 99 -25.44 6.50 -3.31
N PHE A 100 -25.43 7.63 -4.02
CA PHE A 100 -25.78 8.94 -3.48
C PHE A 100 -27.14 9.42 -3.98
N TYR A 101 -27.96 9.96 -3.06
CA TYR A 101 -29.16 10.70 -3.37
C TYR A 101 -28.86 12.21 -3.29
N ASN A 102 -28.85 12.90 -4.43
CA ASN A 102 -28.43 14.29 -4.54
C ASN A 102 -29.64 15.25 -4.61
N PHE A 103 -29.71 16.23 -3.70
CA PHE A 103 -30.90 17.10 -3.54
C PHE A 103 -31.11 18.11 -4.69
N ASN A 104 -30.07 18.40 -5.49
CA ASN A 104 -30.07 19.50 -6.47
C ASN A 104 -30.20 19.08 -7.95
N LEU A 105 -30.55 17.82 -8.25
CA LEU A 105 -30.62 17.35 -9.64
C LEU A 105 -31.81 17.94 -10.44
N ASN A 106 -32.88 18.39 -9.76
CA ASN A 106 -34.14 18.84 -10.40
C ASN A 106 -34.74 20.08 -9.72
N VAL A 107 -34.01 21.20 -9.68
CA VAL A 107 -34.56 22.47 -9.17
C VAL A 107 -35.64 22.97 -10.15
N LYS A 108 -36.93 22.93 -9.75
CA LYS A 108 -38.03 23.53 -10.54
C LYS A 108 -37.78 25.04 -10.71
N ALA A 109 -38.18 25.61 -11.85
CA ALA A 109 -38.06 27.03 -12.13
C ALA A 109 -38.68 27.87 -10.99
N GLY A 110 -37.83 28.61 -10.27
CA GLY A 110 -38.23 29.45 -9.12
C GLY A 110 -37.55 29.09 -7.78
N ASN A 111 -37.01 27.88 -7.62
CA ASN A 111 -36.29 27.51 -6.39
C ASN A 111 -34.83 27.98 -6.43
N ARG A 112 -34.31 28.47 -5.29
CA ARG A 112 -32.88 28.82 -5.15
C ARG A 112 -32.04 27.55 -5.07
N LYS A 113 -30.96 27.49 -5.87
CA LYS A 113 -29.95 26.43 -5.77
C LYS A 113 -29.25 26.54 -4.40
N ILE A 114 -29.25 25.47 -3.62
CA ILE A 114 -28.54 25.41 -2.34
C ILE A 114 -27.06 25.20 -2.63
N ASN A 115 -26.21 26.11 -2.17
CA ASN A 115 -24.76 26.06 -2.37
C ASN A 115 -24.03 26.40 -1.06
N GLY A 116 -22.81 25.89 -0.91
CA GLY A 116 -21.94 26.20 0.23
C GLY A 116 -22.49 25.67 1.56
N ILE A 117 -22.75 24.36 1.66
CA ILE A 117 -23.23 23.76 2.92
C ILE A 117 -22.04 23.49 3.83
N TRP A 118 -21.96 24.14 4.98
CA TRP A 118 -20.85 23.95 5.94
C TRP A 118 -21.28 23.30 7.26
N GLN A 119 -22.58 23.16 7.51
CA GLN A 119 -23.06 22.46 8.71
C GLN A 119 -24.42 21.79 8.47
N ILE A 120 -24.58 20.61 9.05
CA ILE A 120 -25.83 19.84 9.10
C ILE A 120 -26.01 19.39 10.56
N LEU A 121 -27.23 19.48 11.08
CA LEU A 121 -27.57 19.19 12.48
C LEU A 121 -28.93 18.51 12.57
N GLU A 122 -29.10 17.60 13.52
CA GLU A 122 -30.40 17.01 13.87
C GLU A 122 -30.92 17.57 15.20
N ASP A 123 -32.17 18.05 15.22
CA ASP A 123 -32.84 18.48 16.45
C ASP A 123 -33.30 17.29 17.31
N LYS A 124 -33.63 17.53 18.59
CA LYS A 124 -34.08 16.46 19.52
C LYS A 124 -35.37 15.74 19.10
N ARG A 125 -36.09 16.24 18.09
CA ARG A 125 -37.30 15.63 17.52
C ARG A 125 -37.03 14.88 16.21
N GLY A 126 -35.76 14.78 15.79
CA GLY A 126 -35.34 14.11 14.55
C GLY A 126 -35.46 14.98 13.29
N GLY A 127 -35.66 16.29 13.42
CA GLY A 127 -35.67 17.22 12.30
C GLY A 127 -34.24 17.58 11.87
N ILE A 128 -33.96 17.48 10.57
CA ILE A 128 -32.63 17.82 10.02
C ILE A 128 -32.61 19.28 9.55
N TRP A 129 -31.61 20.02 10.00
CA TRP A 129 -31.36 21.43 9.69
C TRP A 129 -30.02 21.58 8.99
N VAL A 130 -29.96 22.50 8.03
CA VAL A 130 -28.80 22.73 7.17
C VAL A 130 -28.46 24.21 7.16
N ALA A 131 -27.21 24.54 7.45
CA ALA A 131 -26.65 25.88 7.25
C ALA A 131 -25.87 25.92 5.93
N ALA A 132 -26.24 26.85 5.06
CA ALA A 132 -25.61 27.02 3.76
C ALA A 132 -25.35 28.50 3.46
N TYR A 133 -24.46 28.81 2.50
CA TYR A 133 -24.06 30.18 2.16
C TYR A 133 -25.21 31.15 1.91
N ASN A 134 -26.31 30.65 1.37
CA ASN A 134 -27.44 31.46 0.96
C ASN A 134 -28.68 31.36 1.86
N GLY A 135 -28.62 30.65 2.99
CA GLY A 135 -29.74 30.56 3.94
C GLY A 135 -29.70 29.35 4.86
N PHE A 136 -30.64 29.30 5.80
CA PHE A 136 -30.93 28.12 6.61
C PHE A 136 -32.05 27.30 5.98
N TYR A 137 -31.93 25.98 6.04
CA TYR A 137 -32.88 25.04 5.47
C TYR A 137 -33.26 23.94 6.46
N LYS A 138 -34.46 23.38 6.30
CA LYS A 138 -34.95 22.21 7.02
C LYS A 138 -35.31 21.11 6.04
N TYR A 139 -34.94 19.88 6.36
CA TYR A 139 -35.32 18.71 5.56
C TYR A 139 -36.77 18.31 5.83
N ASN A 140 -37.54 18.19 4.76
CA ASN A 140 -38.89 17.65 4.81
C ASN A 140 -38.88 16.19 4.33
N GLU A 141 -39.15 15.27 5.25
CA GLU A 141 -39.17 13.82 4.97
C GLU A 141 -40.23 13.41 3.93
N SER A 142 -41.35 14.15 3.84
CA SER A 142 -42.45 13.81 2.93
C SER A 142 -42.13 14.20 1.50
N SER A 143 -41.59 15.42 1.30
CA SER A 143 -41.20 15.91 -0.03
C SER A 143 -39.80 15.44 -0.44
N ARG A 144 -38.99 14.96 0.51
CA ARG A 144 -37.56 14.67 0.36
C ARG A 144 -36.77 15.87 -0.19
N GLN A 145 -37.15 17.08 0.22
CA GLN A 145 -36.52 18.33 -0.19
C GLN A 145 -36.01 19.13 1.02
N LEU A 146 -35.06 20.03 0.77
CA LEU A 146 -34.61 21.03 1.72
C LEU A 146 -35.41 22.32 1.51
N GLU A 147 -36.14 22.75 2.53
CA GLU A 147 -37.03 23.92 2.50
C GLU A 147 -36.41 25.06 3.31
N SER A 148 -36.37 26.28 2.75
CA SER A 148 -35.77 27.44 3.44
C SER A 148 -36.60 27.84 4.66
N VAL A 149 -35.91 28.17 5.75
CA VAL A 149 -36.51 28.65 7.01
C VAL A 149 -36.17 30.12 7.32
N ASP A 150 -35.60 30.84 6.36
CA ASP A 150 -35.14 32.24 6.57
C ASP A 150 -36.28 33.19 6.94
N SER A 151 -37.48 32.96 6.40
CA SER A 151 -38.69 33.72 6.75
C SER A 151 -39.13 33.48 8.19
N LEU A 152 -38.99 32.25 8.69
CA LEU A 152 -39.27 31.92 10.10
C LEU A 152 -38.29 32.61 11.05
N LEU A 153 -37.01 32.67 10.65
CA LEU A 153 -35.93 33.26 11.44
C LEU A 153 -35.80 34.78 11.30
N GLN A 154 -36.61 35.40 10.44
CA GLN A 154 -36.57 36.83 10.14
C GLN A 154 -35.15 37.29 9.77
N MET A 155 -34.50 36.57 8.84
CA MET A 155 -33.09 36.76 8.49
C MET A 155 -32.77 38.13 7.86
N GLY A 156 -33.73 38.79 7.18
CA GLY A 156 -33.50 40.10 6.56
C GLY A 156 -32.30 40.09 5.59
N ARG A 157 -31.31 40.96 5.84
CA ARG A 157 -30.03 41.02 5.09
C ARG A 157 -28.86 40.35 5.81
N THR A 158 -29.13 39.55 6.85
CA THR A 158 -28.09 38.80 7.58
C THR A 158 -27.79 37.47 6.87
N TYR A 159 -26.56 37.00 7.02
CA TYR A 159 -26.13 35.73 6.46
C TYR A 159 -26.02 34.67 7.57
N PRO A 160 -26.37 33.41 7.28
CA PRO A 160 -26.21 32.30 8.22
C PRO A 160 -24.73 32.03 8.52
N SER A 161 -24.44 31.49 9.71
CA SER A 161 -23.08 31.08 10.10
C SER A 161 -23.04 29.71 10.76
N SER A 162 -23.90 29.42 11.73
CA SER A 162 -23.96 28.07 12.35
C SER A 162 -25.29 27.85 13.07
N ILE A 163 -25.57 26.59 13.39
CA ILE A 163 -26.71 26.13 14.16
C ILE A 163 -26.19 25.26 15.30
N THR A 164 -26.74 25.43 16.50
CA THR A 164 -26.46 24.56 17.64
C THR A 164 -27.71 24.33 18.49
N LEU A 165 -27.65 23.38 19.42
CA LEU A 165 -28.73 23.03 20.33
C LEU A 165 -28.28 23.22 21.78
N ASP A 166 -29.18 23.74 22.63
CA ASP A 166 -28.95 23.76 24.07
C ASP A 166 -29.46 22.47 24.76
N ALA A 167 -29.21 22.38 26.08
CA ALA A 167 -29.66 21.26 26.90
C ALA A 167 -31.19 21.10 26.93
N ALA A 168 -31.97 22.18 26.73
CA ALA A 168 -33.42 22.13 26.62
C ALA A 168 -33.92 21.62 25.25
N GLY A 169 -33.04 21.62 24.25
CA GLY A 169 -33.35 21.24 22.86
C GLY A 169 -33.84 22.41 22.01
N ASP A 170 -33.61 23.65 22.44
CA ASP A 170 -33.88 24.83 21.63
C ASP A 170 -32.75 25.06 20.64
N LEU A 171 -33.09 25.62 19.46
CA LEU A 171 -32.12 25.89 18.40
C LEU A 171 -31.54 27.29 18.53
N TRP A 172 -30.23 27.41 18.44
CA TRP A 172 -29.50 28.67 18.41
C TRP A 172 -28.85 28.84 17.05
N PHE A 173 -29.12 29.98 16.41
CA PHE A 173 -28.63 30.35 15.09
C PHE A 173 -27.65 31.50 15.21
N SER A 174 -26.44 31.27 14.71
CA SER A 174 -25.42 32.31 14.55
C SER A 174 -25.56 32.95 13.19
N THR A 175 -25.50 34.27 13.15
CA THR A 175 -25.58 35.05 11.91
C THR A 175 -24.57 36.19 11.92
N THR A 176 -24.35 36.79 10.76
CA THR A 176 -23.57 38.03 10.65
C THR A 176 -24.22 39.23 11.35
N GLY A 177 -25.50 39.13 11.76
CA GLY A 177 -26.21 40.15 12.52
C GLY A 177 -26.42 39.80 14.00
N GLY A 178 -25.67 38.83 14.53
CA GLY A 178 -25.76 38.38 15.92
C GLY A 178 -26.48 37.03 16.06
N ILE A 179 -27.06 36.80 17.23
CA ILE A 179 -27.59 35.49 17.66
C ILE A 179 -29.11 35.50 17.66
N LYS A 180 -29.72 34.40 17.19
CA LYS A 180 -31.16 34.15 17.28
C LYS A 180 -31.41 32.80 17.95
N LYS A 181 -32.43 32.71 18.81
CA LYS A 181 -32.85 31.47 19.49
C LYS A 181 -34.29 31.14 19.07
N LEU A 182 -34.51 29.94 18.57
CA LEU A 182 -35.85 29.38 18.33
C LEU A 182 -36.20 28.40 19.44
N GLU A 183 -37.16 28.78 20.28
CA GLU A 183 -37.69 27.91 21.32
C GLU A 183 -38.57 26.83 20.70
N MET A 184 -38.14 25.57 20.75
CA MET A 184 -38.74 24.49 19.97
C MET A 184 -40.12 24.09 20.51
N LYS A 185 -40.40 24.34 21.80
CA LYS A 185 -41.70 24.05 22.43
C LYS A 185 -42.81 25.01 21.98
N THR A 186 -42.50 26.30 21.89
CA THR A 186 -43.51 27.34 21.61
C THR A 186 -43.44 27.89 20.19
N GLY A 187 -42.33 27.66 19.48
CA GLY A 187 -42.04 28.26 18.18
C GLY A 187 -41.67 29.74 18.25
N LYS A 188 -41.47 30.31 19.46
CA LYS A 188 -41.08 31.70 19.63
C LYS A 188 -39.62 31.92 19.26
N LEU A 189 -39.37 33.00 18.52
CA LEU A 189 -38.04 33.46 18.15
C LEU A 189 -37.59 34.57 19.10
N PHE A 190 -36.44 34.39 19.73
CA PHE A 190 -35.78 35.40 20.56
C PHE A 190 -34.52 35.89 19.85
N ASP A 191 -34.32 37.20 19.86
CA ASP A 191 -33.13 37.83 19.31
C ASP A 191 -32.93 39.19 19.99
N ARG A 192 -32.01 40.01 19.48
CA ARG A 192 -31.75 41.36 20.01
C ARG A 192 -33.02 42.21 20.10
N ASN A 193 -33.89 42.16 19.09
CA ASN A 193 -35.10 42.98 19.02
C ASN A 193 -36.24 42.38 19.86
N ASN A 194 -36.20 41.07 20.10
CA ASN A 194 -37.15 40.35 20.94
C ASN A 194 -36.44 39.64 22.10
N ASN A 195 -35.90 40.42 23.05
CA ASN A 195 -35.17 39.94 24.24
C ASN A 195 -35.88 40.31 25.56
N PRO A 196 -37.07 39.73 25.87
CA PRO A 196 -37.83 40.06 27.08
C PRO A 196 -37.12 39.66 28.39
N GLY A 197 -36.15 38.74 28.32
CA GLY A 197 -35.34 38.33 29.48
C GLY A 197 -34.06 39.14 29.69
N GLU A 198 -33.84 40.20 28.89
CA GLU A 198 -32.63 41.03 28.91
C GLU A 198 -31.31 40.23 28.92
N LEU A 199 -31.28 39.10 28.22
CA LEU A 199 -30.12 38.22 28.21
C LEU A 199 -28.94 38.92 27.53
N SER A 200 -27.80 38.98 28.22
CA SER A 200 -26.59 39.68 27.76
C SER A 200 -26.03 39.09 26.47
N VAL A 201 -26.28 37.80 26.19
CA VAL A 201 -25.82 37.12 24.99
C VAL A 201 -26.40 37.69 23.70
N PHE A 202 -27.64 38.20 23.72
CA PHE A 202 -28.25 38.85 22.54
C PHE A 202 -27.74 40.29 22.31
N LYS A 203 -26.92 40.84 23.22
CA LYS A 203 -26.25 42.14 23.04
C LYS A 203 -24.98 42.04 22.20
N ILE A 204 -24.56 40.83 21.81
CA ILE A 204 -23.43 40.62 20.90
C ILE A 204 -23.86 41.10 19.50
N GLU A 205 -23.45 42.32 19.13
CA GLU A 205 -23.75 42.93 17.81
C GLU A 205 -22.81 42.43 16.71
N LYS A 206 -21.80 41.66 17.12
CA LYS A 206 -20.70 41.14 16.32
C LYS A 206 -21.13 39.99 15.41
N ALA A 207 -20.39 39.79 14.31
CA ALA A 207 -20.62 38.68 13.40
C ALA A 207 -20.21 37.37 14.06
N VAL A 208 -21.20 36.58 14.49
CA VAL A 208 -20.97 35.34 15.23
C VAL A 208 -20.71 34.20 14.24
N SER A 209 -19.56 33.54 14.38
CA SER A 209 -19.22 32.36 13.58
C SER A 209 -19.84 31.10 14.17
N THR A 210 -19.57 30.81 15.45
CA THR A 210 -20.05 29.61 16.10
C THR A 210 -20.42 29.79 17.57
N ILE A 211 -21.27 28.87 18.04
CA ILE A 211 -21.71 28.74 19.41
C ILE A 211 -21.46 27.29 19.87
N THR A 212 -20.72 27.13 20.95
CA THR A 212 -20.42 25.84 21.58
C THR A 212 -20.80 25.89 23.06
N PHE A 213 -21.42 24.84 23.59
CA PHE A 213 -21.71 24.75 25.02
C PHE A 213 -20.68 23.86 25.72
N ASP A 214 -20.24 24.26 26.91
CA ASP A 214 -19.44 23.39 27.78
C ASP A 214 -20.31 22.55 28.73
N GLY A 215 -19.71 21.60 29.43
CA GLY A 215 -20.39 20.70 30.37
C GLY A 215 -20.93 21.36 31.62
N ARG A 216 -20.69 22.67 31.82
CA ARG A 216 -21.30 23.51 32.87
C ARG A 216 -22.41 24.40 32.32
N GLU A 217 -22.83 24.16 31.07
CA GLU A 217 -23.81 24.94 30.33
C GLU A 217 -23.39 26.40 30.08
N ASN A 218 -22.09 26.72 30.13
CA ASN A 218 -21.64 28.02 29.62
C ASN A 218 -21.63 27.99 28.10
N MET A 219 -22.08 29.09 27.51
CA MET A 219 -22.12 29.29 26.07
C MET A 219 -20.87 30.04 25.62
N TRP A 220 -20.07 29.39 24.78
CA TRP A 220 -18.87 29.95 24.16
C TRP A 220 -19.20 30.41 22.75
N VAL A 221 -18.95 31.69 22.46
CA VAL A 221 -19.32 32.35 21.20
C VAL A 221 -18.07 32.90 20.54
N SER A 222 -17.72 32.41 19.35
CA SER A 222 -16.62 32.99 18.58
C SER A 222 -17.12 33.94 17.49
N THR A 223 -16.31 34.93 17.15
CA THR A 223 -16.59 35.91 16.09
C THR A 223 -15.56 35.78 14.97
N ALA A 224 -15.99 35.70 13.71
CA ALA A 224 -15.10 35.44 12.57
C ALA A 224 -14.05 36.55 12.34
N PHE A 225 -14.49 37.81 12.23
CA PHE A 225 -13.67 38.93 11.76
C PHE A 225 -13.27 39.93 12.86
N GLU A 226 -13.89 39.81 14.03
CA GLU A 226 -13.73 40.79 15.11
C GLU A 226 -12.82 40.28 16.23
N TYR A 227 -12.40 39.01 16.15
CA TYR A 227 -11.38 38.40 17.01
C TYR A 227 -11.73 38.37 18.51
N TYR A 228 -13.01 38.18 18.84
CA TYR A 228 -13.48 37.94 20.20
C TYR A 228 -13.98 36.50 20.40
N LEU A 229 -13.65 35.97 21.57
CA LEU A 229 -14.31 34.81 22.14
C LEU A 229 -15.11 35.29 23.34
N TYR A 230 -16.41 35.04 23.37
CA TYR A 230 -17.23 35.33 24.53
C TYR A 230 -17.56 34.06 25.29
N ARG A 231 -17.63 34.16 26.62
CA ARG A 231 -18.23 33.16 27.48
C ARG A 231 -19.46 33.77 28.14
N TYR A 232 -20.62 33.20 27.88
CA TYR A 232 -21.87 33.57 28.50
C TYR A 232 -22.27 32.53 29.55
N GLN A 233 -22.47 32.98 30.79
CA GLN A 233 -22.92 32.15 31.89
C GLN A 233 -24.41 32.39 32.14
N HIS A 234 -25.23 31.35 31.92
CA HIS A 234 -26.68 31.49 31.97
C HIS A 234 -27.22 31.85 33.36
N GLN A 235 -26.76 31.16 34.41
CA GLN A 235 -27.26 31.34 35.79
C GLN A 235 -27.05 32.75 36.36
N GLY A 236 -26.03 33.48 35.87
CA GLY A 236 -25.72 34.85 36.30
C GLY A 236 -26.04 35.94 35.26
N ASN A 237 -26.50 35.56 34.06
CA ASN A 237 -26.60 36.45 32.89
C ASN A 237 -25.32 37.26 32.61
N GLN A 238 -24.15 36.68 32.89
CA GLN A 238 -22.85 37.34 32.77
C GLN A 238 -22.18 37.00 31.44
N LEU A 239 -21.56 38.01 30.82
CA LEU A 239 -20.85 37.89 29.55
C LEU A 239 -19.39 38.32 29.74
N PHE A 240 -18.47 37.40 29.49
CA PHE A 240 -17.03 37.62 29.50
C PHE A 240 -16.52 37.68 28.06
N ALA A 241 -15.54 38.54 27.78
CA ALA A 241 -14.95 38.69 26.46
C ALA A 241 -13.44 38.48 26.55
N TYR A 242 -12.91 37.66 25.65
CA TYR A 242 -11.51 37.29 25.56
C TYR A 242 -10.96 37.65 24.18
N THR A 243 -9.69 38.07 24.13
CA THR A 243 -8.93 38.33 22.91
C THR A 243 -7.53 37.73 23.05
N PHE A 244 -6.91 37.41 21.92
CA PHE A 244 -5.55 36.86 21.87
C PHE A 244 -4.66 37.82 21.09
N ASP A 245 -3.61 38.33 21.73
CA ASP A 245 -2.77 39.40 21.18
C ASP A 245 -1.48 38.84 20.54
N LYS A 246 -1.19 39.22 19.28
CA LYS A 246 0.01 38.86 18.49
C LYS A 246 1.12 39.91 18.60
N GLN A 247 2.38 39.47 18.60
CA GLN A 247 3.52 40.39 18.43
C GLN A 247 3.54 40.92 16.99
N GLY A 248 3.52 42.25 16.82
CA GLY A 248 3.55 42.89 15.50
C GLY A 248 4.87 42.65 14.74
N TYR A 249 4.82 42.69 13.41
CA TYR A 249 6.01 42.62 12.55
C TYR A 249 6.74 43.98 12.52
N GLU A 250 8.07 43.96 12.36
CA GLU A 250 8.88 45.17 12.19
C GLU A 250 8.33 46.05 11.05
N GLY A 251 8.06 47.32 11.34
CA GLY A 251 7.48 48.28 10.40
C GLY A 251 5.99 48.58 10.61
N THR A 252 5.30 47.87 11.50
CA THR A 252 3.97 48.26 11.99
C THR A 252 4.11 49.00 13.32
N ASN A 253 3.43 50.14 13.47
CA ASN A 253 3.46 50.95 14.71
C ASN A 253 2.90 50.14 15.89
N ASN A 254 3.73 49.40 16.63
CA ASN A 254 3.52 48.82 17.98
C ASN A 254 2.06 48.69 18.48
N LEU A 255 1.18 48.09 17.69
CA LEU A 255 -0.21 47.79 18.05
C LEU A 255 -0.34 46.27 17.97
N LEU A 256 -0.70 45.66 19.10
CA LEU A 256 -1.00 44.23 19.18
C LEU A 256 -2.12 43.91 18.19
N GLU A 257 -1.81 43.15 17.14
CA GLU A 257 -2.81 42.62 16.21
C GLU A 257 -3.51 41.44 16.89
N LYS A 258 -4.83 41.32 16.76
CA LYS A 258 -5.58 40.24 17.40
C LYS A 258 -5.56 38.98 16.53
N ASP A 259 -5.36 37.83 17.15
CA ASP A 259 -5.38 36.55 16.45
C ASP A 259 -6.79 36.09 16.09
N ALA A 260 -6.92 35.58 14.86
CA ALA A 260 -8.12 34.93 14.39
C ALA A 260 -8.33 33.56 15.06
N MET A 261 -9.58 33.28 15.41
CA MET A 261 -9.98 32.06 16.11
C MET A 261 -10.90 31.22 15.25
N GLY A 262 -10.77 29.91 15.38
CA GLY A 262 -11.69 28.94 14.79
C GLY A 262 -12.87 28.61 15.69
N ASN A 263 -13.46 27.45 15.43
CA ASN A 263 -14.61 26.96 16.16
C ASN A 263 -14.17 26.30 17.48
N PRO A 264 -14.63 26.77 18.66
CA PRO A 264 -14.34 26.11 19.92
C PRO A 264 -14.92 24.69 19.95
N PHE A 265 -14.13 23.75 20.45
CA PHE A 265 -14.49 22.35 20.61
C PHE A 265 -14.45 21.98 22.09
N TYR A 266 -15.51 21.37 22.61
CA TYR A 266 -15.57 20.90 24.00
C TYR A 266 -15.50 19.37 24.02
N SER A 267 -14.43 18.83 24.60
CA SER A 267 -14.22 17.39 24.71
C SER A 267 -15.02 16.79 25.88
N SER A 268 -15.40 15.52 25.75
CA SER A 268 -16.04 14.74 26.82
C SER A 268 -15.19 14.62 28.09
N THR A 269 -13.87 14.84 27.97
CA THR A 269 -12.90 14.90 29.07
C THR A 269 -13.03 16.17 29.92
N GLY A 270 -13.83 17.14 29.48
CA GLY A 270 -14.09 18.40 30.18
C GLY A 270 -13.20 19.56 29.74
N GLN A 271 -12.34 19.36 28.74
CA GLN A 271 -11.44 20.37 28.21
C GLN A 271 -12.06 21.14 27.03
N LEU A 272 -11.92 22.46 27.05
CA LEU A 272 -12.27 23.33 25.91
C LEU A 272 -11.00 23.60 25.08
N LEU A 273 -11.05 23.28 23.80
CA LEU A 273 -10.03 23.60 22.80
C LEU A 273 -10.52 24.74 21.90
N VAL A 274 -9.69 25.74 21.70
CA VAL A 274 -9.99 26.89 20.84
C VAL A 274 -8.90 26.99 19.77
N PRO A 275 -9.20 26.79 18.48
CA PRO A 275 -8.24 27.01 17.41
C PRO A 275 -7.81 28.47 17.35
N ILE A 276 -6.50 28.70 17.29
CA ILE A 276 -5.87 30.01 17.07
C ILE A 276 -5.06 29.90 15.78
N PHE A 277 -5.57 30.45 14.68
CA PHE A 277 -5.08 30.13 13.33
C PHE A 277 -3.59 30.43 13.11
N SER A 278 -3.03 31.43 13.78
CA SER A 278 -1.62 31.83 13.67
C SER A 278 -0.67 31.07 14.60
N ARG A 279 -1.17 30.19 15.49
CA ARG A 279 -0.35 29.56 16.56
C ARG A 279 -0.60 28.08 16.78
N GLY A 280 -1.83 27.58 16.61
CA GLY A 280 -2.22 26.23 17.03
C GLY A 280 -3.51 26.23 17.85
N LEU A 281 -3.48 25.70 19.07
CA LEU A 281 -4.66 25.54 19.94
C LEU A 281 -4.48 26.26 21.27
N ALA A 282 -5.58 26.78 21.82
CA ALA A 282 -5.66 27.24 23.19
C ALA A 282 -6.57 26.31 24.01
N THR A 283 -6.12 25.94 25.20
CA THR A 283 -6.86 25.13 26.16
C THR A 283 -7.29 26.00 27.34
N TYR A 284 -8.54 25.88 27.77
CA TYR A 284 -9.07 26.74 28.84
C TYR A 284 -8.95 26.08 30.22
N ASN A 285 -8.39 26.82 31.18
CA ASN A 285 -8.31 26.44 32.58
C ASN A 285 -9.41 27.13 33.40
N TYR A 286 -10.44 26.36 33.77
CA TYR A 286 -11.59 26.86 34.54
C TYR A 286 -11.24 27.35 35.95
N ALA A 287 -10.18 26.85 36.58
CA ALA A 287 -9.82 27.24 37.94
C ALA A 287 -9.06 28.57 37.97
N ALA A 288 -8.25 28.83 36.93
CA ALA A 288 -7.42 30.02 36.83
C ALA A 288 -8.03 31.11 35.93
N ASP A 289 -9.16 30.84 35.26
CA ASP A 289 -9.76 31.68 34.21
C ASP A 289 -8.71 32.15 33.18
N SER A 290 -7.94 31.21 32.65
CA SER A 290 -6.81 31.49 31.76
C SER A 290 -6.66 30.44 30.66
N PHE A 291 -5.93 30.80 29.61
CA PHE A 291 -5.65 29.91 28.47
C PHE A 291 -4.20 29.44 28.47
N ALA A 292 -3.98 28.16 28.14
CA ALA A 292 -2.68 27.59 27.86
C ALA A 292 -2.60 27.16 26.40
N PHE A 293 -1.50 27.49 25.71
CA PHE A 293 -1.35 27.25 24.27
C PHE A 293 -0.61 25.95 23.96
N ILE A 294 -1.07 25.28 22.91
CA ILE A 294 -0.39 24.20 22.21
C ILE A 294 0.05 24.77 20.86
N HIS A 295 1.33 25.05 20.72
CA HIS A 295 1.88 25.64 19.50
C HIS A 295 2.00 24.59 18.38
N SER A 296 1.79 25.01 17.14
CA SER A 296 2.11 24.22 15.96
C SER A 296 3.63 24.02 15.85
N ASP A 297 4.05 22.81 15.50
CA ASP A 297 5.45 22.47 15.22
C ASP A 297 5.50 21.39 14.13
N ASN A 298 5.49 21.83 12.87
CA ASN A 298 5.53 20.94 11.71
C ASN A 298 6.88 20.23 11.54
N THR A 299 7.93 20.65 12.28
CA THR A 299 9.25 19.99 12.23
C THR A 299 9.35 18.80 13.17
N ASN A 300 8.50 18.78 14.21
CA ASN A 300 8.42 17.70 15.16
C ASN A 300 7.40 16.66 14.67
N PRO A 301 7.78 15.39 14.44
CA PRO A 301 6.85 14.35 13.99
C PRO A 301 5.74 14.01 15.00
N TYR A 302 5.79 14.56 16.21
CA TYR A 302 4.78 14.42 17.25
C TYR A 302 4.14 15.76 17.67
N GLY A 303 4.50 16.86 17.01
CA GLY A 303 3.96 18.20 17.26
C GLY A 303 2.62 18.40 16.54
N LEU A 304 1.88 19.46 16.86
CA LEU A 304 0.67 19.78 16.12
C LEU A 304 1.04 20.29 14.72
N HIS A 305 0.60 19.61 13.66
CA HIS A 305 0.88 20.00 12.27
C HIS A 305 -0.24 20.86 11.70
N LEU A 306 0.11 22.07 11.30
CA LEU A 306 -0.80 23.09 10.79
C LEU A 306 -0.04 24.06 9.89
N ASP A 307 -0.65 24.48 8.77
CA ASP A 307 -0.17 25.65 8.05
C ASP A 307 -0.59 26.92 8.81
N VAL A 308 0.38 27.63 9.40
CA VAL A 308 0.13 28.89 10.13
C VAL A 308 0.15 30.12 9.22
N THR A 309 0.48 29.95 7.93
CA THR A 309 0.63 31.04 6.96
C THR A 309 -0.69 31.37 6.26
N THR A 310 -1.53 30.36 6.06
CA THR A 310 -2.92 30.50 5.62
C THR A 310 -3.82 30.47 6.86
N TYR A 311 -4.96 31.18 6.84
CA TYR A 311 -5.93 31.12 7.95
C TYR A 311 -6.61 29.74 7.97
N SER A 312 -5.88 28.72 8.45
CA SER A 312 -6.24 27.32 8.33
C SER A 312 -7.44 26.96 9.18
N SER A 313 -8.49 26.49 8.52
CA SER A 313 -9.67 25.96 9.20
C SER A 313 -9.32 24.65 9.89
N MET A 314 -9.50 24.58 11.21
CA MET A 314 -9.44 23.32 11.96
C MET A 314 -10.85 22.75 12.14
N VAL A 315 -10.98 21.45 11.89
CA VAL A 315 -12.19 20.68 12.22
C VAL A 315 -11.84 19.63 13.26
N MET A 316 -12.67 19.49 14.29
CA MET A 316 -12.39 18.61 15.42
C MET A 316 -13.58 17.71 15.69
N GLU A 317 -13.27 16.44 15.94
CA GLU A 317 -14.22 15.44 16.40
C GLU A 317 -13.55 14.53 17.43
N GLU A 318 -14.33 13.97 18.33
CA GLU A 318 -13.84 13.00 19.33
C GLU A 318 -14.38 11.61 19.00
N ASP A 319 -13.50 10.61 18.98
CA ASP A 319 -13.92 9.21 18.77
C ASP A 319 -14.49 8.56 20.04
N ALA A 320 -15.07 7.38 19.87
CA ALA A 320 -15.55 6.55 20.98
C ALA A 320 -14.44 6.13 21.99
N GLU A 321 -13.16 6.25 21.62
CA GLU A 321 -12.00 5.97 22.48
C GLU A 321 -11.46 7.25 23.15
N LYS A 322 -12.17 8.38 23.02
CA LYS A 322 -11.84 9.73 23.54
C LYS A 322 -10.59 10.37 22.93
N ASN A 323 -10.14 9.90 21.77
CA ASN A 323 -9.13 10.62 21.02
C ASN A 323 -9.79 11.77 20.25
N VAL A 324 -9.12 12.92 20.24
CA VAL A 324 -9.51 14.08 19.45
C VAL A 324 -8.78 14.03 18.12
N TRP A 325 -9.58 14.01 17.06
CA TRP A 325 -9.16 14.08 15.68
C TRP A 325 -9.28 15.51 15.20
N ILE A 326 -8.19 16.06 14.68
CA ILE A 326 -8.06 17.46 14.29
C ILE A 326 -7.64 17.50 12.83
N GLY A 327 -8.59 17.72 11.93
CA GLY A 327 -8.32 18.00 10.53
C GLY A 327 -7.75 19.40 10.37
N THR A 328 -6.62 19.52 9.68
CA THR A 328 -5.94 20.79 9.35
C THR A 328 -5.65 20.85 7.86
N ASP A 329 -4.89 21.85 7.42
CA ASP A 329 -4.37 21.91 6.04
C ASP A 329 -3.10 21.05 5.84
N GLU A 330 -2.60 20.41 6.90
CA GLU A 330 -1.44 19.50 6.91
C GLU A 330 -1.84 18.05 7.21
N GLY A 331 -3.10 17.70 6.98
CA GLY A 331 -3.67 16.37 7.20
C GLY A 331 -4.49 16.29 8.48
N ILE A 332 -4.49 15.12 9.10
CA ILE A 332 -5.22 14.86 10.34
C ILE A 332 -4.23 14.65 11.47
N ASN A 333 -4.39 15.42 12.54
CA ASN A 333 -3.67 15.26 13.80
C ASN A 333 -4.57 14.52 14.79
N ILE A 334 -4.08 13.47 15.43
CA ILE A 334 -4.83 12.65 16.38
C ILE A 334 -4.11 12.70 17.71
N THR A 335 -4.81 13.08 18.78
CA THR A 335 -4.25 13.14 20.13
C THR A 335 -5.26 12.64 21.15
N ASN A 336 -4.78 12.16 22.30
CA ASN A 336 -5.64 11.88 23.44
C ASN A 336 -5.43 12.97 24.49
N LEU A 337 -6.52 13.58 24.97
CA LEU A 337 -6.47 14.65 25.96
C LEU A 337 -6.33 14.14 27.41
N ASP A 338 -6.64 12.87 27.65
CA ASP A 338 -6.38 12.20 28.93
C ASP A 338 -4.87 11.96 29.12
N ASN A 339 -4.42 11.76 30.36
CA ASN A 339 -2.98 11.64 30.68
C ASN A 339 -2.29 10.57 29.82
N PRO A 340 -1.18 10.89 29.12
CA PRO A 340 -0.43 9.88 28.37
C PRO A 340 0.08 8.79 29.30
N LEU A 341 0.07 7.54 28.84
CA LEU A 341 0.55 6.37 29.61
C LEU A 341 1.99 6.57 30.12
N PHE A 342 2.79 7.30 29.35
CA PHE A 342 4.18 7.62 29.63
C PHE A 342 4.41 9.13 29.52
N THR A 343 5.08 9.72 30.51
CA THR A 343 5.41 11.15 30.55
C THR A 343 6.90 11.35 30.35
N HIS A 344 7.30 12.15 29.37
CA HIS A 344 8.71 12.42 29.05
C HIS A 344 9.18 13.78 29.57
N TYR A 345 10.31 13.78 30.29
CA TYR A 345 10.97 14.97 30.81
C TYR A 345 12.29 15.22 30.09
N GLY A 346 12.39 16.32 29.34
CA GLY A 346 13.61 16.74 28.65
C GLY A 346 13.49 18.15 28.06
N SER A 347 14.53 18.64 27.37
CA SER A 347 14.55 20.01 26.81
C SER A 347 13.46 20.32 25.78
N ARG A 348 12.82 19.29 25.21
CA ARG A 348 11.72 19.43 24.25
C ARG A 348 10.36 19.65 24.92
N THR A 349 10.19 19.16 26.15
CA THR A 349 8.93 19.29 26.90
C THR A 349 8.98 20.39 27.96
N HIS A 350 10.19 20.87 28.29
CA HIS A 350 10.45 21.85 29.34
C HIS A 350 11.53 22.85 28.91
N ASN A 351 11.67 23.96 29.64
CA ASN A 351 12.65 24.99 29.34
C ASN A 351 14.08 24.40 29.29
N ALA A 352 14.76 24.52 28.15
CA ALA A 352 16.13 24.02 27.93
C ALA A 352 17.16 24.60 28.93
N LYS A 353 16.86 25.74 29.56
CA LYS A 353 17.68 26.29 30.66
C LYS A 353 17.57 25.49 31.97
N GLN A 354 16.45 24.81 32.19
CA GLN A 354 16.19 23.99 33.38
C GLN A 354 16.62 22.54 33.14
N LEU A 355 16.28 21.99 31.98
CA LEU A 355 16.51 20.58 31.63
C LEU A 355 17.45 20.48 30.40
N PRO A 356 18.67 19.92 30.55
CA PRO A 356 19.51 19.57 29.41
C PRO A 356 18.79 18.61 28.45
N GLY A 357 18.95 18.80 27.15
CA GLY A 357 18.27 18.04 26.10
C GLY A 357 18.90 16.69 25.75
N GLU A 358 19.56 16.07 26.70
CA GLU A 358 20.57 15.04 26.45
C GLU A 358 20.45 13.88 27.45
N GLU A 359 21.38 12.93 27.36
CA GLU A 359 21.35 11.65 28.07
C GLU A 359 21.32 11.80 29.59
N VAL A 360 20.31 11.17 30.21
CA VAL A 360 20.16 11.06 31.66
C VAL A 360 20.70 9.70 32.09
N SER A 361 21.79 9.72 32.85
CA SER A 361 22.54 8.52 33.22
C SER A 361 22.00 7.75 34.40
N GLU A 362 21.41 8.45 35.38
CA GLU A 362 20.86 7.80 36.57
C GLU A 362 19.83 8.72 37.22
N LEU A 363 18.85 8.10 37.88
CA LEU A 363 17.83 8.76 38.67
C LEU A 363 17.82 8.12 40.06
N ILE A 364 17.84 8.94 41.11
CA ILE A 364 17.65 8.47 42.48
C ILE A 364 16.55 9.27 43.18
N GLN A 365 15.80 8.62 44.05
CA GLN A 365 14.95 9.31 45.02
C GLN A 365 15.67 9.32 46.36
N THR A 366 15.82 10.51 46.94
CA THR A 366 16.49 10.71 48.23
C THR A 366 15.51 10.61 49.39
N GLN A 367 16.03 10.47 50.62
CA GLN A 367 15.21 10.30 51.83
C GLN A 367 14.22 11.47 52.11
N ASP A 368 14.50 12.66 51.60
CA ASP A 368 13.61 13.84 51.66
C ASP A 368 12.47 13.79 50.62
N GLY A 369 12.41 12.74 49.79
CA GLY A 369 11.38 12.52 48.78
C GLY A 369 11.65 13.19 47.43
N ASP A 370 12.71 14.01 47.35
CA ASP A 370 13.12 14.67 46.12
C ASP A 370 13.82 13.68 45.16
N ILE A 371 13.84 14.06 43.88
CA ILE A 371 14.39 13.22 42.81
C ILE A 371 15.59 13.93 42.21
N TYR A 372 16.68 13.19 42.02
CA TYR A 372 17.92 13.70 41.43
C TYR A 372 18.21 12.97 40.13
N ALA A 373 18.40 13.72 39.05
CA ALA A 373 18.77 13.22 37.73
C ALA A 373 20.20 13.62 37.38
N GLY A 374 21.04 12.63 37.08
CA GLY A 374 22.40 12.80 36.60
C GLY A 374 22.44 12.82 35.07
N TYR A 375 23.31 13.63 34.49
CA TYR A 375 23.41 13.77 33.04
C TYR A 375 24.80 13.39 32.53
N TYR A 376 24.84 12.67 31.42
CA TYR A 376 26.08 12.27 30.76
C TYR A 376 26.50 13.26 29.66
N VAL A 377 26.48 14.56 29.96
CA VAL A 377 26.90 15.61 29.01
C VAL A 377 27.69 16.74 29.66
N ALA A 378 28.45 17.45 28.82
CA ALA A 378 29.38 18.50 29.19
C ALA A 378 28.85 19.53 30.21
N ASN A 379 27.59 19.94 30.05
CA ASN A 379 26.91 20.91 30.93
C ASN A 379 25.75 20.25 31.70
N GLY A 380 25.85 18.93 31.89
CA GLY A 380 24.83 18.08 32.47
C GLY A 380 24.71 18.32 33.96
N GLY A 381 25.70 17.85 34.74
CA GLY A 381 25.68 17.86 36.20
C GLY A 381 24.45 17.14 36.75
N VAL A 382 23.97 17.58 37.92
CA VAL A 382 22.78 17.02 38.57
C VAL A 382 21.63 18.02 38.54
N ARG A 383 20.40 17.52 38.32
CA ARG A 383 19.16 18.28 38.44
C ARG A 383 18.31 17.70 39.55
N ARG A 384 17.77 18.56 40.43
CA ARG A 384 16.90 18.20 41.54
C ARG A 384 15.47 18.60 41.23
N PHE A 385 14.55 17.70 41.51
CA PHE A 385 13.11 17.86 41.35
C PHE A 385 12.38 17.52 42.64
N ASP A 386 11.17 18.06 42.81
CA ASP A 386 10.25 17.52 43.82
C ASP A 386 9.71 16.14 43.39
N ASN A 387 8.92 15.50 44.26
CA ASN A 387 8.29 14.22 43.94
C ASN A 387 7.36 14.28 42.70
N ASN A 388 6.87 15.46 42.31
CA ASN A 388 6.05 15.65 41.12
C ASN A 388 6.87 16.00 39.87
N PHE A 389 8.19 15.87 39.93
CA PHE A 389 9.14 16.22 38.88
C PHE A 389 9.14 17.71 38.50
N ASN A 390 8.69 18.60 39.39
CA ASN A 390 8.89 20.03 39.19
C ASN A 390 10.35 20.37 39.48
N PHE A 391 10.99 21.10 38.56
CA PHE A 391 12.38 21.51 38.70
C PHE A 391 12.58 22.41 39.92
N LYS A 392 13.54 22.05 40.79
CA LYS A 392 13.94 22.84 41.96
C LYS A 392 15.28 23.53 41.74
N GLU A 393 16.31 22.76 41.43
CA GLU A 393 17.70 23.25 41.46
C GLU A 393 18.63 22.48 40.52
N ALA A 394 19.72 23.12 40.09
CA ALA A 394 20.77 22.54 39.25
C ALA A 394 22.14 22.64 39.94
N TYR A 395 22.85 21.52 40.04
CA TYR A 395 24.18 21.41 40.61
C TYR A 395 25.20 21.23 39.49
N LEU A 396 26.01 22.27 39.25
CA LEU A 396 27.06 22.29 38.23
C LEU A 396 28.39 22.69 38.87
N TYR A 397 29.40 21.83 38.73
CA TYR A 397 30.75 22.12 39.19
C TYR A 397 31.43 23.11 38.24
N LYS A 398 31.94 24.22 38.78
CA LYS A 398 32.57 25.29 37.99
C LYS A 398 33.80 25.83 38.72
N THR A 399 34.96 25.71 38.09
CA THR A 399 36.24 26.33 38.49
C THR A 399 36.76 27.30 37.45
N GLY A 400 36.11 27.38 36.28
CA GLY A 400 36.54 28.21 35.14
C GLY A 400 37.58 27.53 34.24
N LYS A 401 37.88 26.25 34.47
CA LYS A 401 38.86 25.48 33.70
C LYS A 401 38.15 24.61 32.65
N PRO A 402 38.82 24.28 31.53
CA PRO A 402 38.26 23.38 30.51
C PRO A 402 37.81 22.02 31.07
N ASP A 403 38.48 21.52 32.11
CA ASP A 403 38.19 20.23 32.73
C ASP A 403 36.84 20.18 33.47
N ASP A 404 36.22 21.33 33.78
CA ASP A 404 34.89 21.39 34.42
C ASP A 404 33.84 20.57 33.66
N VAL A 405 33.99 20.51 32.34
CA VAL A 405 33.15 19.73 31.43
C VAL A 405 33.14 18.24 31.80
N LEU A 406 34.31 17.68 32.09
CA LEU A 406 34.48 16.25 32.42
C LEU A 406 33.93 15.93 33.81
N TYR A 407 33.93 16.90 34.73
CA TYR A 407 33.38 16.73 36.08
C TYR A 407 31.86 16.84 36.13
N ASN A 408 31.23 17.43 35.11
CA ASN A 408 29.78 17.53 34.99
C ASN A 408 29.15 16.41 34.14
N GLN A 409 29.95 15.53 33.55
CA GLN A 409 29.49 14.31 32.89
C GLN A 409 29.45 13.17 33.90
N LEU A 410 28.26 12.71 34.26
CA LEU A 410 28.05 11.81 35.39
C LEU A 410 27.63 10.41 34.94
N TRP A 411 28.19 9.38 35.56
CA TRP A 411 27.88 7.97 35.25
C TRP A 411 26.73 7.40 36.07
N ALA A 412 26.66 7.78 37.34
CA ALA A 412 25.74 7.24 38.32
C ALA A 412 25.47 8.30 39.40
N LEU A 413 24.44 8.05 40.21
CA LEU A 413 24.13 8.82 41.41
C LEU A 413 23.86 7.85 42.56
N PHE A 414 24.28 8.21 43.76
CA PHE A 414 23.92 7.50 44.98
C PHE A 414 23.89 8.44 46.18
N GLN A 415 23.06 8.12 47.17
CA GLN A 415 22.99 8.85 48.44
C GLN A 415 23.62 7.99 49.55
N ASP A 416 24.46 8.60 50.38
CA ASP A 416 25.00 7.94 51.58
C ASP A 416 24.10 8.13 52.81
N THR A 417 24.51 7.55 53.95
CA THR A 417 23.78 7.65 55.23
C THR A 417 23.77 9.06 55.82
N GLU A 418 24.68 9.94 55.40
CA GLU A 418 24.76 11.34 55.83
C GLU A 418 23.92 12.27 54.94
N GLY A 419 23.25 11.71 53.91
CA GLY A 419 22.42 12.44 52.97
C GLY A 419 23.21 13.12 51.84
N ILE A 420 24.52 12.88 51.73
CA ILE A 420 25.36 13.40 50.67
C ILE A 420 25.12 12.58 49.41
N ILE A 421 24.93 13.28 48.28
CA ILE A 421 24.82 12.64 46.97
C ILE A 421 26.20 12.60 46.34
N TRP A 422 26.60 11.41 45.92
CA TRP A 422 27.85 11.17 45.26
C TRP A 422 27.60 10.86 43.79
N ALA A 423 28.33 11.54 42.93
CA ALA A 423 28.13 11.51 41.49
C ALA A 423 29.48 11.27 40.80
N PRO A 424 29.81 10.01 40.46
CA PRO A 424 31.02 9.68 39.72
C PRO A 424 31.08 10.38 38.37
N THR A 425 32.20 11.05 38.12
CA THR A 425 32.39 11.89 36.93
C THR A 425 33.18 11.20 35.83
N GLN A 426 33.07 11.69 34.60
CA GLN A 426 33.88 11.23 33.47
C GLN A 426 35.37 11.59 33.63
N GLY A 427 35.69 12.67 34.35
CA GLY A 427 37.07 13.03 34.73
C GLY A 427 37.76 11.99 35.63
N GLY A 428 36.98 11.08 36.22
CA GLY A 428 37.45 9.99 37.07
C GLY A 428 37.45 10.29 38.57
N ASP A 429 37.11 11.53 38.95
CA ASP A 429 36.87 11.92 40.35
C ASP A 429 35.37 11.79 40.68
N ILE A 430 35.01 11.98 41.95
CA ILE A 430 33.62 11.87 42.42
C ILE A 430 33.15 13.24 42.90
N LEU A 431 32.02 13.71 42.38
CA LEU A 431 31.38 14.93 42.83
C LEU A 431 30.47 14.63 44.03
N GLN A 432 30.74 15.22 45.18
CA GLN A 432 29.90 15.18 46.36
C GLN A 432 29.01 16.41 46.41
N ILE A 433 27.71 16.19 46.63
CA ILE A 433 26.68 17.22 46.66
C ILE A 433 25.97 17.09 47.99
N ASN A 434 26.14 18.10 48.85
CA ASN A 434 25.35 18.22 50.06
C ASN A 434 24.13 19.10 49.77
N SER A 435 22.96 18.48 49.69
CA SER A 435 21.71 19.15 49.34
C SER A 435 21.19 20.10 50.43
N SER A 436 21.61 19.91 51.68
CA SER A 436 21.21 20.77 52.82
C SER A 436 22.01 22.06 52.89
N THR A 437 23.29 22.03 52.49
CA THR A 437 24.18 23.20 52.49
C THR A 437 24.42 23.77 51.10
N ASN A 438 23.91 23.12 50.06
CA ASN A 438 24.13 23.43 48.64
C ASN A 438 25.63 23.45 48.25
N GLN A 439 26.45 22.66 48.93
CA GLN A 439 27.89 22.59 48.69
C GLN A 439 28.25 21.47 47.70
N LEU A 440 29.07 21.81 46.70
CA LEU A 440 29.68 20.85 45.77
C LEU A 440 31.17 20.71 46.07
N LYS A 441 31.65 19.47 46.24
CA LYS A 441 33.06 19.16 46.49
C LYS A 441 33.53 18.02 45.60
N LEU A 442 34.69 18.19 44.96
CA LEU A 442 35.34 17.11 44.22
C LEU A 442 36.16 16.25 45.18
N TYR A 443 35.92 14.94 45.15
CA TYR A 443 36.64 13.93 45.92
C TYR A 443 37.45 13.04 44.98
N ALA A 444 38.78 13.13 45.10
CA ALA A 444 39.71 12.38 44.27
C ALA A 444 40.27 11.18 45.06
N ASP A 445 39.96 9.97 44.60
CA ASP A 445 40.59 8.74 45.08
C ASP A 445 40.99 7.86 43.90
N THR A 446 42.31 7.67 43.75
CA THR A 446 42.88 6.81 42.71
C THR A 446 42.30 5.40 42.72
N ALA A 447 41.85 4.92 43.88
CA ALA A 447 41.29 3.59 44.07
C ALA A 447 39.87 3.41 43.55
N LEU A 448 39.13 4.51 43.39
CA LEU A 448 37.77 4.56 42.85
C LEU A 448 37.72 5.16 41.43
N ARG A 449 38.85 5.67 40.94
CA ARG A 449 38.97 6.24 39.59
C ARG A 449 38.50 5.31 38.48
N GLY A 450 37.49 5.74 37.72
CA GLY A 450 36.95 5.05 36.55
C GLY A 450 35.42 5.02 36.54
N SER A 451 34.85 4.29 35.58
CA SER A 451 33.40 4.13 35.47
C SER A 451 32.86 3.15 36.53
N MET A 452 31.90 3.63 37.32
CA MET A 452 31.15 2.88 38.32
C MET A 452 29.71 2.71 37.84
N ASN A 453 29.25 1.45 37.76
CA ASN A 453 27.97 1.09 37.15
C ASN A 453 26.82 1.00 38.17
N GLN A 454 27.12 0.58 39.40
CA GLN A 454 26.16 0.46 40.50
C GLN A 454 26.89 0.66 41.81
N LEU A 455 26.22 1.28 42.78
CA LEU A 455 26.67 1.38 44.15
C LEU A 455 25.49 1.20 45.09
N GLU A 456 25.69 0.45 46.17
CA GLU A 456 24.66 0.14 47.14
C GLU A 456 25.27 -0.03 48.53
N LEU A 457 24.50 0.33 49.56
CA LEU A 457 24.88 0.11 50.97
C LEU A 457 24.30 -1.22 51.46
N ASP A 458 25.10 -2.00 52.17
CA ASP A 458 24.58 -3.16 52.89
C ASP A 458 24.06 -2.80 54.29
N GLN A 459 23.56 -3.80 55.02
CA GLN A 459 23.01 -3.62 56.38
C GLN A 459 24.06 -3.15 57.41
N GLU A 460 25.34 -3.34 57.13
CA GLU A 460 26.46 -2.90 57.98
C GLU A 460 26.92 -1.48 57.59
N SER A 461 26.21 -0.84 56.65
CA SER A 461 26.57 0.46 56.06
C SER A 461 27.87 0.42 55.24
N ASP A 462 28.36 -0.77 54.89
CA ASP A 462 29.47 -0.91 53.97
C ASP A 462 29.00 -0.61 52.54
N THR A 463 29.84 0.06 51.77
CA THR A 463 29.52 0.46 50.41
C THR A 463 30.06 -0.54 49.40
N TRP A 464 29.18 -1.12 48.60
CA TRP A 464 29.52 -2.04 47.52
C TRP A 464 29.41 -1.36 46.17
N ILE A 465 30.40 -1.59 45.29
CA ILE A 465 30.51 -0.90 44.00
C ILE A 465 30.77 -1.90 42.87
N ALA A 466 29.93 -1.86 41.84
CA ALA A 466 30.19 -2.46 40.55
C ALA A 466 31.08 -1.53 39.73
N HIS A 467 32.29 -1.97 39.41
CA HIS A 467 33.22 -1.16 38.64
C HIS A 467 33.49 -1.78 37.26
N ASP A 468 33.53 -0.93 36.22
CA ASP A 468 33.67 -1.35 34.82
C ASP A 468 34.98 -2.11 34.50
N SER A 469 36.06 -1.86 35.25
CA SER A 469 37.39 -2.44 35.00
C SER A 469 38.06 -3.02 36.24
N ARG A 470 37.49 -2.82 37.43
CA ARG A 470 38.14 -3.15 38.70
C ARG A 470 37.46 -4.24 39.51
N GLY A 471 36.43 -4.88 38.96
CA GLY A 471 35.67 -5.92 39.65
C GLY A 471 34.65 -5.35 40.63
N LEU A 472 34.29 -6.17 41.62
CA LEU A 472 33.46 -5.74 42.75
C LEU A 472 34.36 -5.07 43.80
N ILE A 473 33.95 -3.92 44.31
CA ILE A 473 34.71 -3.17 45.33
C ILE A 473 33.85 -3.05 46.60
N LYS A 474 34.49 -3.20 47.77
CA LYS A 474 33.89 -2.93 49.08
C LYS A 474 34.63 -1.76 49.73
N ILE A 475 33.89 -0.81 50.29
CA ILE A 475 34.39 0.24 51.17
C ILE A 475 33.78 0.02 52.55
N GLU A 476 34.62 -0.21 53.54
CA GLU A 476 34.18 -0.41 54.92
C GLU A 476 33.70 0.91 55.56
N ALA A 477 32.54 0.89 56.21
CA ALA A 477 31.86 2.10 56.73
C ALA A 477 32.73 2.89 57.72
N GLY A 478 33.35 2.18 58.68
CA GLY A 478 34.14 2.77 59.76
C GLY A 478 35.61 3.01 59.40
N SER A 479 36.29 2.01 58.83
CA SER A 479 37.73 2.11 58.52
C SER A 479 38.02 2.87 57.22
N LYS A 480 36.99 3.04 56.36
CA LYS A 480 37.11 3.51 54.97
C LYS A 480 38.09 2.70 54.12
N LYS A 481 38.41 1.47 54.53
CA LYS A 481 39.28 0.56 53.77
C LYS A 481 38.61 0.11 52.48
N ILE A 482 39.34 0.21 51.38
CA ILE A 482 38.88 -0.18 50.04
C ILE A 482 39.46 -1.55 49.66
N THR A 483 38.60 -2.55 49.45
CA THR A 483 38.98 -3.91 49.03
C THR A 483 38.40 -4.24 47.66
N ARG A 484 39.17 -4.90 46.78
CA ARG A 484 38.76 -5.22 45.40
C ARG A 484 38.75 -6.72 45.14
N TYR A 485 37.64 -7.21 44.60
CA TYR A 485 37.42 -8.62 44.29
C TYR A 485 37.37 -8.82 42.76
N ARG A 486 38.46 -9.38 42.20
CA ARG A 486 38.64 -9.56 40.73
C ARG A 486 38.74 -11.02 40.29
N GLN A 487 38.90 -11.94 41.23
CA GLN A 487 39.10 -13.36 40.96
C GLN A 487 37.77 -14.09 40.72
N PHE A 488 37.09 -13.74 39.62
CA PHE A 488 35.86 -14.39 39.20
C PHE A 488 36.10 -15.89 38.93
N LYS A 489 35.12 -16.72 39.30
CA LYS A 489 35.19 -18.18 39.12
C LYS A 489 34.91 -18.53 37.65
N ASN A 490 35.69 -19.47 37.11
CA ASN A 490 35.65 -19.92 35.71
C ASN A 490 35.79 -18.81 34.66
N ALA A 491 36.39 -17.67 35.02
CA ALA A 491 36.55 -16.55 34.10
C ALA A 491 37.82 -16.69 33.24
N ASP A 492 37.67 -16.35 31.96
CA ASP A 492 38.80 -16.22 31.03
C ASP A 492 39.88 -15.28 31.61
N PRO A 493 41.16 -15.70 31.68
CA PRO A 493 42.25 -14.85 32.13
C PRO A 493 42.41 -13.55 31.33
N THR A 494 42.01 -13.54 30.06
CA THR A 494 42.16 -12.40 29.13
C THR A 494 40.97 -11.44 29.18
N ALA A 495 39.83 -11.86 29.72
CA ALA A 495 38.63 -11.04 29.80
C ALA A 495 38.75 -9.92 30.83
N ARG A 496 38.23 -8.74 30.48
CA ARG A 496 38.12 -7.60 31.41
C ARG A 496 37.21 -7.99 32.58
N ARG A 497 37.65 -7.66 33.80
CA ARG A 497 36.91 -7.95 35.05
C ARG A 497 35.83 -6.91 35.32
N ARG A 498 34.90 -6.81 34.38
CA ARG A 498 33.79 -5.87 34.36
C ARG A 498 32.60 -6.41 35.15
N VAL A 499 32.12 -5.61 36.10
CA VAL A 499 30.85 -5.84 36.80
C VAL A 499 29.85 -4.79 36.34
N TYR A 500 28.70 -5.24 35.81
CA TYR A 500 27.64 -4.36 35.34
C TYR A 500 26.62 -4.07 36.45
N CYS A 501 26.22 -5.10 37.18
CA CYS A 501 25.23 -5.01 38.23
C CYS A 501 25.50 -6.04 39.34
N PHE A 502 24.88 -5.85 40.50
CA PHE A 502 24.81 -6.84 41.55
C PHE A 502 23.49 -6.74 42.32
N LEU A 503 23.19 -7.80 43.08
CA LEU A 503 22.08 -7.87 44.03
C LEU A 503 22.62 -8.32 45.38
N LEU A 504 22.46 -7.48 46.41
CA LEU A 504 22.87 -7.80 47.79
C LEU A 504 21.84 -8.72 48.45
N GLU A 505 22.30 -9.85 48.97
CA GLU A 505 21.58 -10.67 49.94
C GLU A 505 22.28 -10.56 51.31
N LYS A 506 21.74 -11.19 52.36
CA LYS A 506 22.30 -11.09 53.71
C LYS A 506 23.74 -11.59 53.81
N ASP A 507 24.03 -12.78 53.28
CA ASP A 507 25.34 -13.43 53.38
C ASP A 507 26.10 -13.47 52.04
N ASN A 508 25.39 -13.24 50.92
CA ASN A 508 25.93 -13.37 49.57
C ASN A 508 25.63 -12.14 48.71
N ILE A 509 26.32 -12.04 47.57
CA ILE A 509 26.08 -11.05 46.53
C ILE A 509 26.01 -11.78 45.19
N TRP A 510 24.89 -11.64 44.48
CA TRP A 510 24.79 -12.06 43.09
C TRP A 510 25.41 -11.00 42.20
N VAL A 511 26.37 -11.37 41.37
CA VAL A 511 27.17 -10.44 40.57
C VAL A 511 26.99 -10.72 39.08
N GLY A 512 26.52 -9.71 38.36
CA GLY A 512 26.36 -9.72 36.91
C GLY A 512 27.61 -9.18 36.23
N THR A 513 28.24 -10.01 35.41
CA THR A 513 29.52 -9.66 34.77
C THR A 513 29.36 -9.38 33.28
N GLY A 514 30.36 -8.71 32.69
CA GLY A 514 30.33 -8.37 31.27
C GLY A 514 30.74 -9.49 30.31
N ALA A 515 31.31 -10.59 30.79
CA ALA A 515 31.77 -11.70 29.95
C ALA A 515 31.84 -13.06 30.66
N SER A 516 31.64 -13.11 31.97
CA SER A 516 31.80 -14.34 32.79
C SER A 516 30.48 -14.85 33.37
N GLY A 517 29.35 -14.40 32.82
CA GLY A 517 28.01 -14.80 33.24
C GLY A 517 27.62 -14.27 34.61
N LEU A 518 26.73 -15.03 35.28
CA LEU A 518 26.26 -14.75 36.63
C LEU A 518 27.16 -15.43 37.65
N GLN A 519 27.58 -14.69 38.67
CA GLN A 519 28.50 -15.18 39.71
C GLN A 519 27.85 -15.03 41.09
N LEU A 520 28.16 -15.92 42.02
CA LEU A 520 27.78 -15.80 43.43
C LEU A 520 29.03 -15.49 44.26
N PHE A 521 28.98 -14.40 45.02
CA PHE A 521 30.07 -13.96 45.89
C PHE A 521 29.66 -14.11 47.35
N ASP A 522 30.46 -14.81 48.15
CA ASP A 522 30.23 -15.00 49.57
C ASP A 522 30.94 -13.88 50.36
N LYS A 523 30.17 -13.15 51.18
CA LYS A 523 30.67 -11.99 51.92
C LYS A 523 31.59 -12.37 53.08
N ASN A 524 31.42 -13.56 53.65
CA ASN A 524 32.19 -14.04 54.79
C ASN A 524 33.57 -14.53 54.35
N THR A 525 33.64 -15.25 53.24
CA THR A 525 34.91 -15.76 52.70
C THR A 525 35.63 -14.75 51.81
N GLY A 526 34.91 -13.78 51.24
CA GLY A 526 35.45 -12.81 50.29
C GLY A 526 35.78 -13.44 48.92
N THR A 527 35.11 -14.53 48.54
CA THR A 527 35.40 -15.29 47.32
C THR A 527 34.15 -15.58 46.49
N TYR A 528 34.34 -15.78 45.18
CA TYR A 528 33.27 -16.23 44.27
C TYR A 528 33.07 -17.74 44.38
N THR A 529 31.93 -18.17 44.90
CA THR A 529 31.62 -19.58 45.24
C THR A 529 30.95 -20.34 44.10
N GLU A 530 30.13 -19.68 43.28
CA GLU A 530 29.44 -20.27 42.13
C GLU A 530 29.55 -19.40 40.87
N ALA A 531 29.51 -20.03 39.69
CA ALA A 531 29.56 -19.38 38.38
C ALA A 531 28.62 -20.07 37.39
N TYR A 532 27.82 -19.28 36.68
CA TYR A 532 26.84 -19.72 35.70
C TYR A 532 27.15 -19.06 34.35
N GLN A 533 27.60 -19.87 33.39
CA GLN A 533 27.99 -19.43 32.06
C GLN A 533 27.10 -20.06 31.00
N SER A 534 26.94 -19.34 29.89
CA SER A 534 26.14 -19.75 28.75
C SER A 534 26.75 -20.95 28.07
N ASN A 535 25.90 -21.92 27.74
CA ASN A 535 26.25 -23.12 27.02
C ASN A 535 25.21 -23.37 25.92
N GLU A 536 25.61 -23.19 24.66
CA GLU A 536 24.74 -23.38 23.50
C GLU A 536 24.10 -24.77 23.41
N LYS A 537 24.71 -25.78 24.05
CA LYS A 537 24.21 -27.16 24.05
C LYS A 537 23.19 -27.44 25.16
N ASP A 538 23.10 -26.59 26.18
CA ASP A 538 22.16 -26.75 27.28
C ASP A 538 21.18 -25.57 27.35
N PRO A 539 19.93 -25.74 26.88
CA PRO A 539 18.92 -24.67 26.91
C PRO A 539 18.50 -24.27 28.34
N ARG A 540 18.95 -25.02 29.36
CA ARG A 540 18.72 -24.71 30.78
C ARG A 540 19.86 -23.89 31.41
N SER A 541 20.89 -23.57 30.63
CA SER A 541 21.95 -22.63 31.03
C SER A 541 21.52 -21.18 30.79
N ILE A 542 22.27 -20.23 31.36
CA ILE A 542 22.02 -18.80 31.12
C ILE A 542 22.17 -18.47 29.63
N SER A 543 21.26 -17.66 29.09
CA SER A 543 21.21 -17.41 27.64
C SER A 543 22.40 -16.61 27.09
N ASN A 544 23.12 -15.84 27.91
CA ASN A 544 24.31 -15.11 27.52
C ASN A 544 25.23 -14.83 28.73
N ASN A 545 26.53 -14.67 28.49
CA ASN A 545 27.52 -14.36 29.53
C ASN A 545 27.58 -12.87 29.92
N THR A 546 26.95 -11.99 29.18
CA THR A 546 26.81 -10.57 29.51
C THR A 546 25.52 -10.36 30.30
N VAL A 547 25.63 -10.17 31.61
CA VAL A 547 24.50 -9.96 32.52
C VAL A 547 24.34 -8.48 32.81
N THR A 548 23.22 -7.90 32.38
CA THR A 548 22.95 -6.45 32.44
C THR A 548 22.06 -6.06 33.61
N GLY A 549 21.29 -6.99 34.18
CA GLY A 549 20.44 -6.72 35.34
C GLY A 549 20.10 -7.99 36.13
N ILE A 550 19.96 -7.86 37.45
CA ILE A 550 19.59 -8.96 38.35
C ILE A 550 18.55 -8.43 39.34
N ILE A 551 17.45 -9.18 39.52
CA ILE A 551 16.44 -8.85 40.52
C ILE A 551 15.90 -10.12 41.19
N ALA A 552 15.63 -10.07 42.49
CA ALA A 552 14.95 -11.14 43.20
C ALA A 552 13.44 -11.06 42.96
N TYR A 553 12.86 -12.13 42.42
CA TYR A 553 11.40 -12.26 42.33
C TYR A 553 10.80 -12.80 43.64
N ASN A 554 11.47 -13.78 44.23
CA ASN A 554 11.23 -14.34 45.55
C ASN A 554 12.53 -15.00 46.10
N GLU A 555 12.46 -15.61 47.28
CA GLU A 555 13.60 -16.28 47.93
C GLU A 555 14.31 -17.30 47.03
N ASP A 556 13.57 -18.07 46.24
CA ASP A 556 14.09 -19.15 45.40
C ASP A 556 14.36 -18.74 43.93
N THR A 557 13.92 -17.56 43.49
CA THR A 557 13.86 -17.20 42.07
C THR A 557 14.48 -15.84 41.80
N LEU A 558 15.46 -15.83 40.89
CA LEU A 558 16.03 -14.61 40.32
C LEU A 558 15.53 -14.40 38.89
N VAL A 559 15.42 -13.14 38.50
CA VAL A 559 15.27 -12.75 37.10
C VAL A 559 16.55 -12.06 36.68
N VAL A 560 17.13 -12.54 35.58
CA VAL A 560 18.46 -12.17 35.11
C VAL A 560 18.36 -11.67 33.67
N ALA A 561 18.53 -10.37 33.48
CA ALA A 561 18.57 -9.74 32.17
C ALA A 561 19.94 -9.93 31.52
N THR A 562 19.93 -10.25 30.23
CA THR A 562 21.14 -10.48 29.43
C THR A 562 21.02 -9.87 28.04
N GLN A 563 22.10 -9.91 27.26
CA GLN A 563 22.09 -9.54 25.85
C GLN A 563 21.36 -10.54 24.94
N SER A 564 20.83 -11.65 25.47
CA SER A 564 20.08 -12.65 24.71
C SER A 564 18.77 -13.05 25.41
N GLY A 565 18.06 -12.05 25.92
CA GLY A 565 16.76 -12.17 26.57
C GLY A 565 16.81 -12.09 28.09
N ILE A 566 15.71 -12.50 28.71
CA ILE A 566 15.49 -12.48 30.16
C ILE A 566 15.44 -13.91 30.67
N ASN A 567 16.27 -14.24 31.64
CA ASN A 567 16.32 -15.58 32.21
C ASN A 567 15.64 -15.62 33.59
N ILE A 568 14.73 -16.55 33.78
CA ILE A 568 14.19 -16.93 35.09
C ILE A 568 15.08 -18.03 35.66
N PHE A 569 15.77 -17.73 36.75
CA PHE A 569 16.72 -18.64 37.40
C PHE A 569 16.17 -19.15 38.73
N ASN A 570 16.10 -20.46 38.88
CA ASN A 570 15.74 -21.10 40.14
C ASN A 570 17.00 -21.44 40.95
N LYS A 571 17.17 -20.82 42.13
CA LYS A 571 18.36 -20.95 42.99
C LYS A 571 18.54 -22.36 43.57
N ARG A 572 17.49 -23.17 43.62
CA ARG A 572 17.52 -24.52 44.18
C ARG A 572 17.85 -25.57 43.13
N THR A 573 17.16 -25.54 42.00
CA THR A 573 17.37 -26.49 40.90
C THR A 573 18.54 -26.11 40.01
N LYS A 574 19.00 -24.85 40.09
CA LYS A 574 20.05 -24.26 39.26
C LYS A 574 19.71 -24.24 37.76
N ILE A 575 18.41 -24.22 37.44
CA ILE A 575 17.89 -24.22 36.06
C ILE A 575 17.53 -22.79 35.65
N PHE A 576 17.90 -22.42 34.42
CA PHE A 576 17.45 -21.19 33.75
C PHE A 576 16.33 -21.50 32.75
N THR A 577 15.36 -20.59 32.66
CA THR A 577 14.35 -20.56 31.59
C THR A 577 14.45 -19.22 30.89
N ASN A 578 14.70 -19.21 29.58
CA ASN A 578 14.89 -17.98 28.81
C ASN A 578 13.57 -17.52 28.18
N ILE A 579 13.28 -16.23 28.29
CA ILE A 579 12.24 -15.51 27.57
C ILE A 579 12.94 -14.66 26.49
N SER A 580 12.56 -14.86 25.23
CA SER A 580 13.21 -14.28 24.06
C SER A 580 12.19 -13.65 23.09
N SER A 581 12.67 -13.12 21.97
CA SER A 581 11.82 -12.60 20.89
C SER A 581 10.90 -13.67 20.29
N LYS A 582 11.25 -14.96 20.40
CA LYS A 582 10.37 -16.07 19.99
C LYS A 582 9.12 -16.18 20.86
N ASP A 583 9.21 -15.70 22.11
CA ASP A 583 8.14 -15.76 23.10
C ASP A 583 7.30 -14.47 23.09
N GLY A 584 7.74 -13.43 22.36
CA GLY A 584 7.00 -12.18 22.18
C GLY A 584 7.72 -10.91 22.64
N LEU A 585 8.97 -11.00 23.11
CA LEU A 585 9.78 -9.80 23.39
C LEU A 585 10.07 -9.02 22.09
N PRO A 586 10.18 -7.67 22.16
CA PRO A 586 10.42 -6.85 20.97
C PRO A 586 11.80 -7.14 20.35
N ASN A 587 12.80 -7.42 21.19
CA ASN A 587 14.10 -7.94 20.80
C ASN A 587 14.75 -8.65 22.01
N ASN A 588 15.96 -9.19 21.81
CA ASN A 588 16.68 -9.95 22.84
C ASN A 588 17.66 -9.10 23.67
N LEU A 589 17.87 -7.83 23.32
CA LEU A 589 18.84 -6.97 24.00
C LEU A 589 18.15 -6.27 25.18
N THR A 590 18.14 -6.93 26.35
CA THR A 590 17.53 -6.37 27.56
C THR A 590 18.47 -5.35 28.19
N GLN A 591 18.03 -4.09 28.25
CA GLN A 591 18.85 -2.97 28.76
C GLN A 591 18.68 -2.79 30.27
N ALA A 592 17.45 -2.84 30.76
CA ALA A 592 17.14 -2.70 32.19
C ALA A 592 15.89 -3.50 32.57
N ILE A 593 15.77 -3.87 33.85
CA ILE A 593 14.61 -4.57 34.40
C ILE A 593 14.24 -4.03 35.79
N VAL A 594 12.96 -4.09 36.14
CA VAL A 594 12.44 -3.75 37.49
C VAL A 594 11.12 -4.47 37.77
N LEU A 595 10.79 -4.66 39.04
CA LEU A 595 9.48 -5.20 39.47
C LEU A 595 8.57 -4.07 39.96
N ASP A 596 7.34 -4.04 39.46
CA ASP A 596 6.30 -3.19 40.04
C ASP A 596 5.76 -3.76 41.38
N ASP A 597 4.88 -3.03 42.06
CA ASP A 597 4.29 -3.47 43.34
C ASP A 597 3.40 -4.71 43.22
N GLN A 598 2.91 -5.03 42.02
CA GLN A 598 2.12 -6.22 41.73
C GLN A 598 3.00 -7.42 41.34
N LYS A 599 4.33 -7.27 41.38
CA LYS A 599 5.32 -8.25 40.91
C LYS A 599 5.23 -8.57 39.41
N ASN A 600 4.75 -7.66 38.57
CA ASN A 600 5.03 -7.75 37.14
C ASN A 600 6.43 -7.22 36.87
N LEU A 601 7.10 -7.84 35.90
CA LEU A 601 8.41 -7.42 35.45
C LEU A 601 8.26 -6.38 34.35
N TRP A 602 8.87 -5.22 34.54
CA TRP A 602 9.07 -4.22 33.51
C TRP A 602 10.48 -4.35 32.97
N ALA A 603 10.62 -4.40 31.66
CA ALA A 603 11.88 -4.54 30.96
C ALA A 603 12.02 -3.47 29.87
N ALA A 604 13.19 -2.86 29.78
CA ALA A 604 13.52 -1.89 28.74
C ALA A 604 14.37 -2.53 27.64
N PHE A 605 14.06 -2.17 26.40
CA PHE A 605 14.73 -2.66 25.20
C PHE A 605 15.01 -1.49 24.26
N ALA A 606 15.96 -1.68 23.34
CA ALA A 606 16.13 -0.76 22.22
C ALA A 606 14.84 -0.77 21.37
N GLY A 607 14.05 0.30 21.43
CA GLY A 607 12.76 0.37 20.71
C GLY A 607 11.51 0.45 21.59
N GLY A 608 11.60 0.26 22.92
CA GLY A 608 10.42 0.35 23.79
C GLY A 608 10.55 -0.34 25.15
N LEU A 609 9.41 -0.55 25.81
CA LEU A 609 9.28 -1.21 27.10
C LEU A 609 8.40 -2.47 26.99
N SER A 610 8.62 -3.46 27.85
CA SER A 610 7.71 -4.60 27.99
C SER A 610 7.28 -4.79 29.43
N LYS A 611 5.99 -5.02 29.65
CA LYS A 611 5.43 -5.54 30.90
C LYS A 611 5.24 -7.04 30.76
N ILE A 612 5.77 -7.80 31.70
CA ILE A 612 5.80 -9.27 31.68
C ILE A 612 5.21 -9.79 32.99
N ASP A 613 4.10 -10.51 32.89
CA ASP A 613 3.58 -11.30 34.01
C ASP A 613 4.35 -12.63 34.06
N LEU A 614 5.23 -12.77 35.05
CA LEU A 614 6.09 -13.95 35.19
C LEU A 614 5.33 -15.23 35.59
N ARG A 615 4.06 -15.14 36.01
CA ARG A 615 3.23 -16.31 36.35
C ARG A 615 2.56 -16.90 35.12
N SER A 616 2.02 -16.05 34.26
CA SER A 616 1.37 -16.46 33.01
C SER A 616 2.31 -16.44 31.79
N LEU A 617 3.51 -15.87 31.96
CA LEU A 617 4.47 -15.53 30.89
C LEU A 617 3.88 -14.62 29.80
N ARG A 618 2.84 -13.85 30.15
CA ARG A 618 2.21 -12.92 29.23
C ARG A 618 3.05 -11.65 29.10
N ILE A 619 3.35 -11.27 27.86
CA ILE A 619 4.20 -10.13 27.50
C ILE A 619 3.36 -9.07 26.80
N ILE A 620 3.46 -7.82 27.25
CA ILE A 620 2.82 -6.65 26.65
C ILE A 620 3.92 -5.65 26.31
N ASN A 621 4.05 -5.28 25.04
CA ASN A 621 5.06 -4.35 24.56
C ASN A 621 4.46 -2.95 24.36
N TYR A 622 5.25 -1.94 24.68
CA TYR A 622 4.96 -0.52 24.52
C TYR A 622 6.07 0.13 23.69
N ASP A 623 5.71 0.98 22.74
CA ASP A 623 6.64 1.64 21.83
C ASP A 623 6.31 3.13 21.61
N GLU A 624 6.88 3.74 20.58
CA GLU A 624 6.66 5.15 20.23
C GLU A 624 5.18 5.49 20.01
N ASN A 625 4.38 4.55 19.51
CA ASN A 625 2.93 4.73 19.32
C ASN A 625 2.14 4.76 20.63
N ASP A 626 2.75 4.36 21.74
CA ASP A 626 2.17 4.40 23.09
C ASP A 626 2.56 5.68 23.85
N GLY A 627 3.31 6.58 23.20
CA GLY A 627 3.81 7.82 23.81
C GLY A 627 5.23 7.72 24.37
N ILE A 628 5.96 6.63 24.09
CA ILE A 628 7.37 6.50 24.45
C ILE A 628 8.21 7.28 23.44
N ILE A 629 8.46 8.55 23.74
CA ILE A 629 9.41 9.35 22.96
C ILE A 629 10.82 8.96 23.38
N ASN A 630 11.70 8.76 22.39
CA ASN A 630 13.11 8.48 22.60
C ASN A 630 13.38 7.14 23.33
N ASN A 631 13.10 6.05 22.63
CA ASN A 631 13.20 4.65 23.05
C ASN A 631 14.62 4.08 23.23
N GLN A 632 15.60 4.96 23.46
CA GLN A 632 16.98 4.57 23.76
C GLN A 632 17.20 4.65 25.27
N PHE A 633 16.88 3.55 25.94
CA PHE A 633 17.04 3.41 27.39
C PHE A 633 18.42 2.85 27.70
N ASN A 634 19.33 3.68 28.20
CA ASN A 634 20.70 3.25 28.46
C ASN A 634 20.97 2.92 29.93
N HIS A 635 19.96 3.07 30.80
CA HIS A 635 20.15 3.13 32.24
C HIS A 635 19.08 2.38 33.03
N ARG A 636 19.29 2.26 34.35
CA ARG A 636 18.44 1.50 35.27
C ARG A 636 17.11 2.20 35.52
N PHE A 637 16.13 1.39 35.91
CA PHE A 637 14.87 1.91 36.42
C PHE A 637 15.03 2.42 37.86
N LEU A 638 14.46 3.59 38.14
CA LEU A 638 14.14 4.05 39.48
C LEU A 638 12.69 3.67 39.80
N LYS A 639 12.51 2.94 40.88
CA LYS A 639 11.19 2.74 41.49
C LYS A 639 11.00 3.76 42.61
N LEU A 640 10.00 4.63 42.47
CA LEU A 640 9.67 5.64 43.47
C LEU A 640 8.88 5.03 44.64
N SER A 641 8.92 5.72 45.78
CA SER A 641 8.18 5.37 47.00
C SER A 641 6.65 5.35 46.83
N ASP A 642 6.11 6.05 45.83
CA ASP A 642 4.68 6.04 45.49
C ASP A 642 4.28 5.01 44.43
N GLY A 643 5.20 4.12 44.04
CA GLY A 643 4.96 3.03 43.09
C GLY A 643 5.21 3.39 41.62
N ARG A 644 5.42 4.67 41.29
CA ARG A 644 5.80 5.08 39.93
C ARG A 644 7.17 4.55 39.54
N LEU A 645 7.37 4.36 38.23
CA LEU A 645 8.65 3.98 37.65
C LEU A 645 9.20 5.13 36.79
N ALA A 646 10.51 5.33 36.87
CA ALA A 646 11.24 6.26 36.02
C ALA A 646 12.47 5.59 35.39
N ILE A 647 12.83 5.98 34.17
CA ILE A 647 14.01 5.45 33.47
C ILE A 647 14.68 6.54 32.62
N GLY A 648 16.01 6.58 32.69
CA GLY A 648 16.83 7.49 31.88
C GLY A 648 16.86 7.09 30.40
N ALA A 649 16.84 8.09 29.52
CA ALA A 649 16.91 7.94 28.07
C ALA A 649 17.95 8.90 27.47
N SER A 650 18.29 8.73 26.19
CA SER A 650 19.33 9.54 25.53
C SER A 650 19.01 11.05 25.36
N LYS A 651 17.78 11.49 25.65
CA LYS A 651 17.28 12.87 25.50
C LYS A 651 16.34 13.28 26.64
N GLY A 652 16.61 12.82 27.85
CA GLY A 652 15.77 13.04 29.01
C GLY A 652 15.45 11.76 29.77
N PHE A 653 14.29 11.69 30.40
CA PHE A 653 13.83 10.49 31.10
C PHE A 653 12.33 10.31 30.97
N LEU A 654 11.88 9.07 31.14
CA LEU A 654 10.49 8.64 31.06
C LEU A 654 9.96 8.31 32.45
N VAL A 655 8.73 8.71 32.76
CA VAL A 655 8.04 8.41 34.02
C VAL A 655 6.65 7.87 33.72
N PHE A 656 6.23 6.82 34.44
CA PHE A 656 4.89 6.27 34.34
C PHE A 656 4.44 5.58 35.64
N ASP A 657 3.13 5.42 35.81
CA ASP A 657 2.53 4.66 36.89
C ASP A 657 2.06 3.28 36.37
N PRO A 658 2.73 2.17 36.74
CA PRO A 658 2.34 0.82 36.33
C PRO A 658 0.90 0.44 36.68
N ALA A 659 0.33 0.99 37.76
CA ALA A 659 -1.03 0.69 38.21
C ALA A 659 -2.08 1.36 37.30
N SER A 660 -1.78 2.57 36.79
CA SER A 660 -2.66 3.31 35.88
C SER A 660 -2.80 2.69 34.49
N ILE A 661 -1.82 1.89 34.06
CA ILE A 661 -1.75 1.27 32.72
C ILE A 661 -2.67 0.03 32.60
N ASN A 662 -3.19 -0.50 33.72
CA ASN A 662 -4.04 -1.70 33.75
C ASN A 662 -5.49 -1.45 33.32
N ARG A 663 -5.75 -1.17 32.04
CA ARG A 663 -7.12 -1.21 31.48
C ARG A 663 -7.24 -2.24 30.37
N THR A 664 -7.65 -3.45 30.76
CA THR A 664 -8.07 -4.49 29.81
C THR A 664 -9.39 -4.10 29.15
N MET A 665 -9.35 -3.35 28.05
CA MET A 665 -10.54 -3.12 27.21
C MET A 665 -10.76 -4.32 26.30
N VAL A 666 -11.93 -4.96 26.38
CA VAL A 666 -12.35 -5.96 25.38
C VAL A 666 -12.43 -5.25 24.02
N PRO A 667 -11.70 -5.71 22.99
CA PRO A 667 -11.76 -5.07 21.68
C PRO A 667 -13.17 -5.21 21.08
N PRO A 668 -13.63 -4.23 20.28
CA PRO A 668 -14.87 -4.34 19.52
C PRO A 668 -14.79 -5.49 18.50
N ASP A 669 -15.96 -5.94 18.07
CA ASP A 669 -16.07 -7.04 17.12
C ASP A 669 -15.49 -6.65 15.75
N VAL A 670 -14.97 -7.62 15.02
CA VAL A 670 -14.33 -7.40 13.72
C VAL A 670 -15.38 -7.08 12.67
N THR A 671 -15.18 -6.02 11.90
CA THR A 671 -16.03 -5.67 10.75
C THR A 671 -15.35 -6.10 9.45
N ILE A 672 -16.09 -6.73 8.54
CA ILE A 672 -15.63 -6.95 7.16
C ILE A 672 -15.76 -5.62 6.42
N THR A 673 -14.65 -5.06 5.97
CA THR A 673 -14.58 -3.71 5.40
C THR A 673 -14.51 -3.70 3.88
N GLY A 674 -14.18 -4.84 3.27
CA GLY A 674 -14.09 -4.99 1.82
C GLY A 674 -13.95 -6.44 1.36
N PHE A 675 -14.27 -6.67 0.08
CA PHE A 675 -14.12 -7.94 -0.60
C PHE A 675 -13.76 -7.68 -2.06
N LYS A 676 -12.70 -8.32 -2.55
CA LYS A 676 -12.21 -8.12 -3.92
C LYS A 676 -12.08 -9.45 -4.64
N VAL A 677 -12.53 -9.48 -5.89
CA VAL A 677 -12.31 -10.60 -6.81
C VAL A 677 -11.38 -10.11 -7.90
N PHE A 678 -10.21 -10.75 -8.07
CA PHE A 678 -9.15 -10.27 -8.98
C PHE A 678 -8.86 -8.75 -8.86
N SER A 679 -8.73 -8.27 -7.62
CA SER A 679 -8.50 -6.86 -7.28
C SER A 679 -9.66 -5.90 -7.60
N LYS A 680 -10.81 -6.39 -8.07
CA LYS A 680 -12.02 -5.57 -8.27
C LYS A 680 -12.89 -5.62 -7.02
N PRO A 681 -13.18 -4.49 -6.37
CA PRO A 681 -14.02 -4.46 -5.18
C PRO A 681 -15.48 -4.81 -5.49
N ILE A 682 -16.08 -5.65 -4.65
CA ILE A 682 -17.50 -5.99 -4.66
C ILE A 682 -18.15 -5.38 -3.42
N ILE A 683 -19.31 -4.76 -3.59
CA ILE A 683 -20.09 -4.21 -2.47
C ILE A 683 -20.81 -5.38 -1.78
N ILE A 684 -20.31 -5.75 -0.60
CA ILE A 684 -20.86 -6.87 0.19
C ILE A 684 -21.62 -6.42 1.44
N ASP A 685 -21.62 -5.11 1.75
CA ASP A 685 -22.26 -4.54 2.95
C ASP A 685 -23.74 -4.94 3.06
N SER A 686 -24.48 -4.87 1.94
CA SER A 686 -25.89 -5.31 1.87
C SER A 686 -26.06 -6.83 2.03
N LEU A 687 -25.14 -7.63 1.49
CA LEU A 687 -25.21 -9.09 1.55
C LEU A 687 -24.99 -9.57 2.98
N ILE A 688 -23.96 -9.04 3.65
CA ILE A 688 -23.66 -9.35 5.05
C ILE A 688 -24.82 -8.91 5.95
N SER A 689 -25.32 -7.69 5.78
CA SER A 689 -26.42 -7.16 6.62
C SER A 689 -27.70 -8.00 6.51
N ASN A 690 -28.01 -8.49 5.31
CA ASN A 690 -29.18 -9.34 5.06
C ASN A 690 -28.92 -10.83 5.23
N LYS A 691 -27.71 -11.23 5.66
CA LYS A 691 -27.27 -12.64 5.79
C LYS A 691 -27.44 -13.47 4.51
N VAL A 692 -27.23 -12.83 3.36
CA VAL A 692 -27.25 -13.45 2.04
C VAL A 692 -25.82 -13.90 1.70
N PRO A 693 -25.61 -15.13 1.19
CA PRO A 693 -24.28 -15.58 0.81
C PRO A 693 -23.70 -14.75 -0.33
N VAL A 694 -22.38 -14.56 -0.32
CA VAL A 694 -21.65 -13.99 -1.45
C VAL A 694 -21.54 -15.08 -2.52
N GLU A 695 -22.30 -14.94 -3.59
CA GLU A 695 -22.29 -15.88 -4.72
C GLU A 695 -21.17 -15.52 -5.71
N LEU A 696 -20.32 -16.49 -6.01
CA LEU A 696 -19.21 -16.38 -6.95
C LEU A 696 -19.33 -17.43 -8.05
N SER A 697 -18.97 -17.07 -9.27
CA SER A 697 -18.81 -18.02 -10.36
C SER A 697 -17.58 -18.92 -10.11
N HIS A 698 -17.54 -20.12 -10.69
CA HIS A 698 -16.32 -20.94 -10.75
C HIS A 698 -15.09 -20.22 -11.34
N MET A 699 -15.30 -19.15 -12.12
CA MET A 699 -14.22 -18.29 -12.64
C MET A 699 -13.72 -17.26 -11.62
N ASP A 700 -14.54 -16.92 -10.63
CA ASP A 700 -14.31 -15.89 -9.62
C ASP A 700 -13.84 -16.51 -8.29
N ASN A 701 -13.19 -17.67 -8.35
CA ASN A 701 -12.81 -18.48 -7.18
C ASN A 701 -11.51 -18.03 -6.48
N SER A 702 -11.05 -16.82 -6.76
CA SER A 702 -9.87 -16.21 -6.14
C SER A 702 -10.23 -14.81 -5.67
N PHE A 703 -10.15 -14.58 -4.35
CA PHE A 703 -10.63 -13.37 -3.72
C PHE A 703 -9.81 -12.97 -2.49
N GLU A 704 -9.88 -11.68 -2.19
CA GLU A 704 -9.30 -11.01 -1.03
C GLU A 704 -10.43 -10.55 -0.11
N ILE A 705 -10.30 -10.82 1.19
CA ILE A 705 -11.22 -10.34 2.23
C ILE A 705 -10.46 -9.30 3.07
N GLU A 706 -11.06 -8.13 3.24
CA GLU A 706 -10.55 -7.03 4.04
C GLU A 706 -11.39 -6.87 5.31
N PHE A 707 -10.75 -6.74 6.47
CA PHE A 707 -11.44 -6.56 7.75
C PHE A 707 -10.65 -5.69 8.73
N ALA A 708 -11.36 -5.09 9.68
CA ALA A 708 -10.81 -4.26 10.74
C ALA A 708 -11.72 -4.24 11.98
N SER A 709 -11.17 -4.03 13.18
CA SER A 709 -11.92 -3.82 14.43
C SER A 709 -12.45 -2.39 14.58
N LEU A 710 -12.16 -1.49 13.63
CA LEU A 710 -12.54 -0.07 13.68
C LEU A 710 -12.09 0.62 14.99
N GLN A 711 -10.94 0.20 15.52
CA GLN A 711 -10.23 0.89 16.59
C GLN A 711 -9.12 1.73 16.00
N PHE A 712 -8.91 2.90 16.58
CA PHE A 712 -7.94 3.86 16.06
C PHE A 712 -6.88 4.25 17.08
N ASN A 713 -7.07 3.85 18.34
CA ASN A 713 -6.01 3.90 19.32
C ASN A 713 -4.89 2.92 18.94
N THR A 714 -3.73 3.47 18.57
CA THR A 714 -2.51 2.70 18.29
C THR A 714 -1.99 1.94 19.51
N ALA A 715 -2.36 2.39 20.71
CA ALA A 715 -2.10 1.70 21.96
C ALA A 715 -2.94 0.40 22.11
N ASN A 716 -3.76 0.02 21.13
CA ASN A 716 -4.46 -1.25 21.10
C ASN A 716 -4.14 -2.02 19.81
N ARG A 717 -2.85 -2.31 19.57
CA ARG A 717 -2.40 -3.23 18.50
C ARG A 717 -3.23 -4.52 18.56
N THR A 718 -4.15 -4.64 17.61
CA THR A 718 -5.14 -5.72 17.57
C THR A 718 -4.63 -6.81 16.64
N LYS A 719 -4.51 -8.03 17.17
CA LYS A 719 -4.18 -9.22 16.37
C LYS A 719 -5.45 -9.85 15.87
N TYR A 720 -5.49 -10.21 14.59
CA TYR A 720 -6.64 -10.84 13.98
C TYR A 720 -6.37 -12.33 13.74
N PHE A 721 -7.40 -13.13 13.91
CA PHE A 721 -7.39 -14.56 13.67
C PHE A 721 -8.56 -14.91 12.77
N TYR A 722 -8.33 -15.69 11.73
CA TYR A 722 -9.35 -16.06 10.75
C TYR A 722 -9.37 -17.57 10.51
N GLN A 723 -10.47 -18.03 9.92
CA GLN A 723 -10.67 -19.40 9.48
C GLN A 723 -11.71 -19.44 8.36
N LEU A 724 -11.42 -20.12 7.26
CA LEU A 724 -12.41 -20.50 6.26
C LEU A 724 -12.83 -21.95 6.45
N GLU A 725 -14.03 -22.18 6.98
CA GLU A 725 -14.55 -23.53 7.19
C GLU A 725 -14.69 -24.27 5.86
N GLY A 726 -14.17 -25.50 5.83
CA GLY A 726 -14.05 -26.32 4.63
C GLY A 726 -12.65 -26.31 4.00
N ILE A 727 -11.79 -25.34 4.36
CA ILE A 727 -10.40 -25.24 3.89
C ILE A 727 -9.41 -25.27 5.07
N ASP A 728 -9.62 -24.42 6.06
CA ASP A 728 -8.69 -24.24 7.18
C ASP A 728 -9.05 -25.14 8.37
N LYS A 729 -8.07 -25.91 8.87
CA LYS A 729 -8.25 -26.82 10.01
C LYS A 729 -8.21 -26.11 11.37
N GLU A 730 -7.44 -25.04 11.48
CA GLU A 730 -7.22 -24.28 12.72
C GLU A 730 -7.34 -22.78 12.46
N TRP A 731 -7.38 -21.98 13.54
CA TRP A 731 -7.35 -20.53 13.44
C TRP A 731 -5.97 -20.03 13.01
N ILE A 732 -5.93 -19.21 11.96
CA ILE A 732 -4.70 -18.66 11.39
C ILE A 732 -4.59 -17.19 11.78
N ALA A 733 -3.40 -16.75 12.21
CA ALA A 733 -3.14 -15.33 12.46
C ALA A 733 -3.10 -14.56 11.13
N ALA A 734 -3.86 -13.47 11.02
CA ALA A 734 -3.88 -12.63 9.83
C ALA A 734 -2.66 -11.71 9.77
N ASN A 735 -2.44 -11.16 8.57
CA ASN A 735 -1.49 -10.09 8.35
C ASN A 735 -1.89 -8.83 9.15
N GLU A 736 -0.89 -7.99 9.49
CA GLU A 736 -1.12 -6.75 10.25
C GLU A 736 -2.04 -5.77 9.54
N ASP A 737 -2.12 -5.81 8.21
CA ASP A 737 -3.01 -4.99 7.38
C ASP A 737 -4.48 -5.45 7.43
N GLY A 738 -4.79 -6.59 8.05
CA GLY A 738 -6.15 -7.13 8.13
C GLY A 738 -6.69 -7.55 6.76
N THR A 739 -5.86 -8.21 5.96
CA THR A 739 -6.26 -8.85 4.70
C THR A 739 -6.02 -10.35 4.74
N VAL A 740 -6.86 -11.10 4.01
CA VAL A 740 -6.70 -12.54 3.77
C VAL A 740 -6.99 -12.84 2.31
N ASN A 741 -6.15 -13.68 1.71
CA ASN A 741 -6.24 -14.07 0.31
C ASN A 741 -6.49 -15.57 0.18
N TYR A 742 -7.55 -15.95 -0.55
CA TYR A 742 -7.80 -17.32 -0.98
C TYR A 742 -7.72 -17.42 -2.49
N ASN A 743 -6.97 -18.41 -2.97
CA ASN A 743 -6.69 -18.60 -4.39
C ASN A 743 -7.21 -19.96 -4.86
N LYS A 744 -7.93 -19.96 -5.99
CA LYS A 744 -8.40 -21.14 -6.71
C LYS A 744 -9.19 -22.12 -5.84
N LEU A 745 -10.17 -21.62 -5.10
CA LEU A 745 -11.04 -22.48 -4.30
C LEU A 745 -11.91 -23.39 -5.18
N PRO A 746 -12.17 -24.65 -4.78
CA PRO A 746 -13.17 -25.50 -5.41
C PRO A 746 -14.58 -24.90 -5.35
N ALA A 747 -15.48 -25.43 -6.17
CA ALA A 747 -16.90 -25.10 -6.03
C ALA A 747 -17.47 -25.69 -4.73
N GLY A 748 -18.31 -24.94 -4.02
CA GLY A 748 -18.85 -25.34 -2.73
C GLY A 748 -19.28 -24.18 -1.84
N ASP A 749 -19.79 -24.54 -0.66
CA ASP A 749 -20.19 -23.61 0.39
C ASP A 749 -19.09 -23.46 1.43
N TYR A 750 -18.75 -22.22 1.73
CA TYR A 750 -17.72 -21.87 2.71
C TYR A 750 -18.27 -20.86 3.73
N ILE A 751 -17.76 -20.92 4.95
CA ILE A 751 -18.05 -19.92 5.99
C ILE A 751 -16.73 -19.29 6.42
N PHE A 752 -16.57 -18.01 6.10
CA PHE A 752 -15.43 -17.25 6.60
C PHE A 752 -15.73 -16.77 8.01
N LYS A 753 -14.78 -16.96 8.93
CA LYS A 753 -14.84 -16.54 10.33
C LYS A 753 -13.63 -15.71 10.67
N VAL A 754 -13.85 -14.63 11.42
CA VAL A 754 -12.77 -13.77 11.91
C VAL A 754 -13.07 -13.27 13.31
N LYS A 755 -12.02 -13.21 14.14
CA LYS A 755 -12.04 -12.65 15.49
C LYS A 755 -10.76 -11.85 15.71
N CYS A 756 -10.75 -11.02 16.74
CA CYS A 756 -9.56 -10.29 17.12
C CYS A 756 -9.26 -10.44 18.61
N ALA A 757 -8.03 -10.15 18.98
CA ALA A 757 -7.59 -10.00 20.35
C ALA A 757 -6.81 -8.69 20.50
N ASN A 758 -6.99 -8.03 21.63
CA ASN A 758 -6.17 -6.88 21.99
C ASN A 758 -4.73 -7.33 22.34
N ARG A 759 -3.85 -6.37 22.63
CA ARG A 759 -2.46 -6.65 23.09
C ARG A 759 -2.38 -7.48 24.37
N GLU A 760 -3.47 -7.52 25.11
CA GLU A 760 -3.65 -8.29 26.34
C GLU A 760 -4.10 -9.74 26.07
N GLY A 761 -4.27 -10.15 24.82
CA GLY A 761 -4.76 -11.50 24.49
C GLY A 761 -6.22 -11.72 24.87
N VAL A 762 -6.96 -10.65 25.19
CA VAL A 762 -8.40 -10.71 25.40
C VAL A 762 -9.09 -10.61 24.05
N PHE A 763 -9.85 -11.65 23.73
CA PHE A 763 -10.59 -11.75 22.48
C PHE A 763 -11.84 -10.84 22.47
N CYS A 764 -12.25 -10.42 21.28
CA CYS A 764 -13.55 -9.77 21.07
C CYS A 764 -14.71 -10.69 21.48
N LYS A 765 -15.87 -10.09 21.74
CA LYS A 765 -17.02 -10.82 22.29
C LYS A 765 -17.60 -11.80 21.28
N ASN A 766 -17.72 -11.38 20.02
CA ASN A 766 -18.34 -12.19 18.98
C ASN A 766 -17.34 -12.52 17.85
N ILE A 767 -17.57 -13.68 17.22
CA ILE A 767 -16.89 -14.07 15.99
C ILE A 767 -17.72 -13.55 14.82
N THR A 768 -17.11 -12.76 13.95
CA THR A 768 -17.77 -12.27 12.73
C THR A 768 -17.67 -13.35 11.66
N ALA A 769 -18.81 -13.70 11.07
CA ALA A 769 -18.88 -14.74 10.05
C ALA A 769 -19.82 -14.37 8.90
N PHE A 770 -19.48 -14.79 7.68
CA PHE A 770 -20.36 -14.70 6.52
C PHE A 770 -20.13 -15.87 5.55
N SER A 771 -21.17 -16.19 4.78
CA SER A 771 -21.19 -17.33 3.86
C SER A 771 -20.74 -16.93 2.46
N ILE A 772 -19.98 -17.81 1.81
CA ILE A 772 -19.51 -17.68 0.42
C ILE A 772 -19.94 -18.94 -0.33
N HIS A 773 -20.61 -18.77 -1.46
CA HIS A 773 -21.05 -19.87 -2.31
C HIS A 773 -20.37 -19.79 -3.68
N ILE A 774 -19.54 -20.78 -4.03
CA ILE A 774 -18.88 -20.86 -5.33
C ILE A 774 -19.66 -21.83 -6.22
N ILE A 775 -20.31 -21.29 -7.23
CA ILE A 775 -21.19 -22.03 -8.15
C ILE A 775 -20.35 -22.99 -9.00
N PRO A 776 -20.69 -24.29 -9.08
CA PRO A 776 -19.98 -25.24 -9.93
C PRO A 776 -20.16 -24.94 -11.42
N PRO A 777 -19.16 -25.24 -12.26
CA PRO A 777 -19.31 -25.11 -13.71
C PRO A 777 -20.42 -26.04 -14.23
N PHE A 778 -21.13 -25.61 -15.28
CA PHE A 778 -22.33 -26.32 -15.77
C PHE A 778 -22.07 -27.80 -16.10
N TYR A 779 -20.87 -28.18 -16.55
CA TYR A 779 -20.52 -29.56 -16.88
C TYR A 779 -20.31 -30.48 -15.67
N GLN A 780 -20.23 -29.93 -14.46
CA GLN A 780 -20.18 -30.68 -13.20
C GLN A 780 -21.57 -30.79 -12.53
N THR A 781 -22.63 -30.27 -13.17
CA THR A 781 -24.00 -30.35 -12.64
C THR A 781 -24.62 -31.72 -12.89
N ILE A 782 -25.49 -32.15 -11.97
CA ILE A 782 -26.13 -33.49 -12.02
C ILE A 782 -26.92 -33.67 -13.31
N TRP A 783 -27.71 -32.67 -13.74
CA TRP A 783 -28.53 -32.80 -14.95
C TRP A 783 -27.66 -32.93 -16.21
N PHE A 784 -26.52 -32.23 -16.29
CA PHE A 784 -25.61 -32.32 -17.42
C PHE A 784 -24.94 -33.70 -17.46
N LEU A 785 -24.50 -34.21 -16.31
CA LEU A 785 -23.92 -35.56 -16.20
C LEU A 785 -24.94 -36.64 -16.60
N VAL A 786 -26.21 -36.49 -16.20
CA VAL A 786 -27.30 -37.39 -16.62
C VAL A 786 -27.56 -37.29 -18.12
N LEU A 787 -27.60 -36.08 -18.69
CA LEU A 787 -27.79 -35.86 -20.12
C LEU A 787 -26.62 -36.42 -20.95
N PHE A 788 -25.39 -36.26 -20.46
CA PHE A 788 -24.20 -36.82 -21.08
C PHE A 788 -24.21 -38.35 -21.04
N ALA A 789 -24.59 -38.95 -19.90
CA ALA A 789 -24.76 -40.40 -19.79
C ALA A 789 -25.87 -40.92 -20.73
N ALA A 790 -27.00 -40.21 -20.82
CA ALA A 790 -28.09 -40.54 -21.74
C ALA A 790 -27.66 -40.42 -23.22
N LEU A 791 -26.89 -39.38 -23.57
CA LEU A 791 -26.32 -39.22 -24.90
C LEU A 791 -25.34 -40.34 -25.23
N ALA A 792 -24.48 -40.74 -24.29
CA ALA A 792 -23.57 -41.87 -24.46
C ALA A 792 -24.34 -43.17 -24.71
N ILE A 793 -25.42 -43.43 -23.97
CA ILE A 793 -26.30 -44.59 -24.19
C ILE A 793 -27.01 -44.50 -25.56
N ALA A 794 -27.50 -43.32 -25.94
CA ALA A 794 -28.17 -43.10 -27.23
C ALA A 794 -27.20 -43.28 -28.41
N CYS A 795 -25.96 -42.81 -28.29
CA CYS A 795 -24.90 -43.02 -29.28
C CYS A 795 -24.53 -44.50 -29.39
N LEU A 796 -24.40 -45.20 -28.25
CA LEU A 796 -24.16 -46.64 -28.24
C LEU A 796 -25.31 -47.40 -28.93
N TYR A 797 -26.55 -47.03 -28.63
CA TYR A 797 -27.74 -47.61 -29.26
C TYR A 797 -27.83 -47.30 -30.76
N ALA A 798 -27.56 -46.05 -31.17
CA ALA A 798 -27.54 -45.63 -32.56
C ALA A 798 -26.45 -46.37 -33.35
N PHE A 799 -25.28 -46.57 -32.75
CA PHE A 799 -24.20 -47.37 -33.34
C PHE A 799 -24.62 -48.82 -33.54
N MET A 800 -25.27 -49.43 -32.55
CA MET A 800 -25.81 -50.79 -32.68
C MET A 800 -26.89 -50.89 -33.78
N LYS A 801 -27.80 -49.91 -33.86
CA LYS A 801 -28.85 -49.83 -34.91
C LYS A 801 -28.28 -49.61 -36.30
N TRP A 802 -27.24 -48.78 -36.43
CA TRP A 802 -26.55 -48.53 -37.68
C TRP A 802 -25.87 -49.80 -38.20
N ARG A 803 -25.21 -50.56 -37.33
CA ARG A 803 -24.64 -51.88 -37.65
C ARG A 803 -25.69 -52.86 -38.17
N GLU A 804 -26.88 -52.85 -37.57
CA GLU A 804 -28.00 -53.73 -37.95
C GLU A 804 -28.60 -53.36 -39.32
N ARG A 805 -28.69 -52.07 -39.65
CA ARG A 805 -29.24 -51.57 -40.93
C ARG A 805 -28.33 -51.87 -42.13
N ASN A 806 -27.01 -51.77 -41.96
CA ASN A 806 -26.06 -52.07 -43.03
C ASN A 806 -26.10 -53.54 -43.46
N ILE A 807 -26.52 -54.46 -42.58
CA ILE A 807 -26.67 -55.88 -42.90
C ILE A 807 -27.92 -56.13 -43.77
N ARG A 808 -29.03 -55.41 -43.52
CA ARG A 808 -30.31 -55.59 -44.25
C ARG A 808 -30.34 -54.91 -45.62
N ALA A 809 -29.53 -53.87 -45.84
CA ALA A 809 -29.47 -53.13 -47.11
C ALA A 809 -28.85 -53.94 -48.27
N LEU A 810 -28.17 -55.05 -47.98
CA LEU A 810 -27.56 -55.94 -48.98
C LEU A 810 -28.55 -56.88 -49.68
N GLU A 811 -29.76 -57.10 -49.13
CA GLU A 811 -30.67 -58.15 -49.61
C GLU A 811 -31.85 -57.67 -50.48
N SER A 812 -32.27 -56.40 -50.43
CA SER A 812 -33.56 -55.97 -51.02
C SER A 812 -33.51 -55.18 -52.34
N GLY A 813 -32.34 -54.93 -52.92
CA GLY A 813 -32.17 -54.01 -54.08
C GLY A 813 -32.57 -54.53 -55.46
N LYS A 814 -33.07 -55.76 -55.58
CA LYS A 814 -33.03 -56.49 -56.87
C LYS A 814 -34.26 -56.41 -57.78
N THR A 815 -35.33 -55.68 -57.48
CA THR A 815 -36.48 -55.74 -58.41
C THR A 815 -37.42 -54.54 -58.34
N LYS A 816 -37.70 -54.00 -59.53
CA LYS A 816 -39.02 -53.47 -59.93
C LYS A 816 -39.45 -52.16 -59.28
N LEU A 817 -39.25 -51.07 -60.01
CA LEU A 817 -40.36 -50.31 -60.59
C LEU A 817 -39.70 -49.22 -61.43
N GLN A 818 -39.34 -49.51 -62.69
CA GLN A 818 -40.36 -49.50 -63.73
C GLN A 818 -41.41 -48.41 -63.45
N GLN A 819 -41.27 -47.36 -64.24
CA GLN A 819 -42.36 -46.76 -65.01
C GLN A 819 -42.80 -45.37 -64.54
N LEU A 820 -42.07 -44.33 -64.93
CA LEU A 820 -42.10 -43.71 -66.28
C LEU A 820 -43.38 -42.91 -66.61
N THR A 821 -44.23 -42.56 -65.65
CA THR A 821 -45.46 -41.78 -66.00
C THR A 821 -45.64 -40.43 -65.28
N ALA A 822 -44.77 -40.05 -64.34
CA ALA A 822 -44.81 -38.74 -63.66
C ALA A 822 -43.83 -37.69 -64.23
N GLU A 823 -43.16 -38.01 -65.33
CA GLU A 823 -41.86 -37.45 -65.74
C GLU A 823 -41.91 -36.04 -66.37
N LYS A 824 -43.06 -35.58 -66.87
CA LYS A 824 -43.13 -34.35 -67.68
C LYS A 824 -43.49 -33.07 -66.91
N TYR A 825 -44.20 -33.18 -65.78
CA TYR A 825 -44.48 -32.04 -64.89
C TYR A 825 -43.40 -31.83 -63.83
N LYS A 826 -42.56 -32.84 -63.60
CA LYS A 826 -41.41 -32.78 -62.69
C LYS A 826 -40.32 -31.83 -63.20
N THR A 827 -40.09 -31.77 -64.50
CA THR A 827 -38.91 -31.14 -65.12
C THR A 827 -38.85 -29.61 -64.94
N GLN A 828 -40.01 -28.94 -64.84
CA GLN A 828 -40.08 -27.48 -64.66
C GLN A 828 -39.97 -27.08 -63.18
N PHE A 829 -40.53 -27.90 -62.28
CA PHE A 829 -40.40 -27.74 -60.82
C PHE A 829 -39.00 -28.14 -60.31
N GLU A 830 -38.35 -29.12 -60.94
CA GLU A 830 -36.98 -29.54 -60.62
C GLU A 830 -35.96 -28.42 -60.86
N SER A 831 -36.10 -27.62 -61.92
CA SER A 831 -35.16 -26.52 -62.21
C SER A 831 -35.15 -25.45 -61.10
N GLU A 832 -36.31 -25.11 -60.52
CA GLU A 832 -36.43 -24.15 -59.41
C GLU A 832 -35.99 -24.76 -58.06
N GLN A 833 -36.34 -26.02 -57.79
CA GLN A 833 -35.88 -26.73 -56.58
C GLN A 833 -34.36 -26.88 -56.55
N ILE A 834 -33.72 -27.09 -57.70
CA ILE A 834 -32.26 -27.23 -57.78
C ILE A 834 -31.56 -25.90 -57.49
N SER A 835 -32.02 -24.77 -58.07
CA SER A 835 -31.45 -23.46 -57.74
C SER A 835 -31.65 -23.08 -56.26
N SER A 836 -32.81 -23.40 -55.67
CA SER A 836 -33.07 -23.20 -54.23
C SER A 836 -32.21 -24.10 -53.33
N PHE A 837 -32.01 -25.36 -53.72
CA PHE A 837 -31.12 -26.30 -53.03
C PHE A 837 -29.68 -25.81 -53.01
N PHE A 838 -29.13 -25.37 -54.16
CA PHE A 838 -27.77 -24.85 -54.21
C PHE A 838 -27.63 -23.56 -53.38
N SER A 839 -28.61 -22.65 -53.41
CA SER A 839 -28.60 -21.47 -52.52
C SER A 839 -28.59 -21.87 -51.03
N THR A 840 -29.39 -22.86 -50.64
CA THR A 840 -29.48 -23.32 -49.25
C THR A 840 -28.24 -24.10 -48.80
N SER A 841 -27.71 -24.99 -49.64
CA SER A 841 -26.49 -25.77 -49.34
C SER A 841 -25.28 -24.87 -49.14
N LEU A 842 -25.23 -23.74 -49.85
CA LEU A 842 -24.13 -22.78 -49.77
C LEU A 842 -24.23 -21.83 -48.56
N LEU A 843 -25.40 -21.66 -47.92
CA LEU A 843 -25.59 -20.67 -46.84
C LEU A 843 -24.60 -20.86 -45.67
N ASN A 844 -24.42 -22.10 -45.21
CA ASN A 844 -23.65 -22.42 -44.00
C ASN A 844 -22.21 -22.87 -44.24
N LYS A 845 -21.74 -22.85 -45.49
CA LYS A 845 -20.36 -23.24 -45.81
C LYS A 845 -19.40 -22.05 -45.65
N ASN A 846 -18.28 -22.30 -44.98
CA ASN A 846 -17.29 -21.27 -44.60
C ASN A 846 -15.90 -21.55 -45.20
N ASP A 847 -15.79 -22.55 -46.07
CA ASP A 847 -14.59 -22.93 -46.80
C ASP A 847 -14.87 -23.00 -48.30
N VAL A 848 -13.91 -22.52 -49.11
CA VAL A 848 -14.06 -22.43 -50.56
C VAL A 848 -14.00 -23.83 -51.18
N ASP A 849 -13.11 -24.70 -50.73
CA ASP A 849 -12.99 -26.04 -51.25
C ASP A 849 -14.22 -26.87 -50.87
N ASP A 850 -14.75 -26.73 -49.65
CA ASP A 850 -16.03 -27.38 -49.25
C ASP A 850 -17.23 -26.91 -50.10
N VAL A 851 -17.21 -25.65 -50.54
CA VAL A 851 -18.21 -25.11 -51.47
C VAL A 851 -18.03 -25.74 -52.85
N LEU A 852 -16.81 -25.77 -53.37
CA LEU A 852 -16.52 -26.28 -54.70
C LEU A 852 -16.73 -27.79 -54.81
N TRP A 853 -16.29 -28.56 -53.81
CA TRP A 853 -16.47 -30.01 -53.75
C TRP A 853 -17.92 -30.40 -53.60
N ASP A 854 -18.67 -29.70 -52.76
CA ASP A 854 -20.10 -29.93 -52.64
C ASP A 854 -20.83 -29.55 -53.91
N VAL A 855 -20.41 -28.50 -54.60
CA VAL A 855 -20.98 -28.14 -55.90
C VAL A 855 -20.62 -29.18 -56.96
N ALA A 856 -19.36 -29.57 -57.13
CA ALA A 856 -18.94 -30.59 -58.09
C ALA A 856 -19.64 -31.95 -57.84
N LYS A 857 -19.67 -32.37 -56.57
CA LYS A 857 -20.37 -33.58 -56.12
C LYS A 857 -21.88 -33.49 -56.32
N ASN A 858 -22.50 -32.35 -56.02
CA ASN A 858 -23.94 -32.18 -56.20
C ASN A 858 -24.32 -31.98 -57.67
N LEU A 859 -23.47 -31.39 -58.51
CA LEU A 859 -23.69 -31.30 -59.95
C LEU A 859 -23.67 -32.69 -60.59
N ILE A 860 -22.76 -33.58 -60.18
CA ILE A 860 -22.78 -34.98 -60.61
C ILE A 860 -23.96 -35.74 -60.01
N SER A 861 -24.10 -35.72 -58.68
CA SER A 861 -25.12 -36.53 -57.99
C SER A 861 -26.56 -36.03 -58.20
N LYS A 862 -26.77 -34.79 -58.66
CA LYS A 862 -28.10 -34.21 -58.91
C LYS A 862 -28.43 -33.90 -60.37
N LEU A 863 -27.45 -33.59 -61.23
CA LEU A 863 -27.69 -33.30 -62.66
C LEU A 863 -27.21 -34.41 -63.61
N GLY A 864 -26.61 -35.49 -63.08
CA GLY A 864 -26.25 -36.68 -63.87
C GLY A 864 -25.01 -36.50 -64.74
N PHE A 865 -24.15 -35.54 -64.42
CA PHE A 865 -22.88 -35.34 -65.12
C PHE A 865 -21.89 -36.47 -64.75
N VAL A 866 -20.91 -36.77 -65.62
CA VAL A 866 -20.03 -37.94 -65.45
C VAL A 866 -18.67 -37.54 -64.89
N ASP A 867 -18.19 -36.41 -65.39
CA ASP A 867 -17.00 -35.76 -64.87
C ASP A 867 -17.34 -34.30 -64.63
N CYS A 868 -16.96 -33.77 -63.49
CA CYS A 868 -17.18 -32.37 -63.17
C CYS A 868 -15.95 -31.83 -62.48
N MET A 869 -15.27 -30.93 -63.18
CA MET A 869 -14.06 -30.29 -62.75
C MET A 869 -14.30 -28.81 -62.57
N ILE A 870 -13.95 -28.30 -61.38
CA ILE A 870 -14.02 -26.88 -61.09
C ILE A 870 -12.60 -26.35 -60.94
N TYR A 871 -12.29 -25.38 -61.80
CA TYR A 871 -11.01 -24.71 -61.84
C TYR A 871 -11.14 -23.31 -61.26
N LEU A 872 -10.21 -22.91 -60.38
CA LEU A 872 -10.05 -21.52 -59.96
C LEU A 872 -8.69 -21.00 -60.40
N TRP A 873 -8.59 -19.68 -60.56
CA TRP A 873 -7.28 -19.06 -60.78
C TRP A 873 -6.32 -19.34 -59.62
N ASN A 874 -5.06 -19.58 -59.95
CA ASN A 874 -3.96 -19.50 -58.99
C ASN A 874 -3.79 -18.06 -58.49
N ALA A 875 -3.00 -17.89 -57.42
CA ALA A 875 -2.81 -16.58 -56.77
C ALA A 875 -2.36 -15.48 -57.76
N ASP A 876 -1.54 -15.85 -58.76
CA ASP A 876 -0.97 -14.91 -59.74
C ASP A 876 -1.83 -14.74 -61.01
N LYS A 877 -2.98 -15.43 -61.09
CA LYS A 877 -3.91 -15.44 -62.24
C LYS A 877 -3.28 -15.79 -63.59
N THR A 878 -2.24 -16.61 -63.54
CA THR A 878 -1.52 -17.10 -64.72
C THR A 878 -2.02 -18.48 -65.17
N LEU A 879 -2.63 -19.24 -64.24
CA LEU A 879 -2.99 -20.63 -64.45
C LEU A 879 -4.32 -20.95 -63.75
N LEU A 880 -5.19 -21.72 -64.41
CA LEU A 880 -6.38 -22.29 -63.80
C LEU A 880 -6.04 -23.63 -63.17
N ILE A 881 -6.14 -23.68 -61.85
CA ILE A 881 -5.85 -24.86 -61.05
C ILE A 881 -7.16 -25.57 -60.74
N GLN A 882 -7.16 -26.87 -60.93
CA GLN A 882 -8.25 -27.75 -60.57
C GLN A 882 -8.40 -27.79 -59.04
N LYS A 883 -9.55 -27.34 -58.52
CA LYS A 883 -9.81 -27.20 -57.07
C LYS A 883 -10.78 -28.23 -56.52
N ALA A 884 -11.74 -28.63 -57.33
CA ALA A 884 -12.65 -29.72 -57.00
C ALA A 884 -12.92 -30.55 -58.24
N GLY A 885 -13.05 -31.85 -58.05
CA GLY A 885 -13.27 -32.77 -59.13
C GLY A 885 -14.00 -33.99 -58.65
N TYR A 886 -15.18 -34.25 -59.17
CA TYR A 886 -15.91 -35.46 -58.84
C TYR A 886 -16.08 -36.25 -60.13
N GLY A 887 -15.79 -37.55 -60.13
CA GLY A 887 -15.61 -38.34 -61.36
C GLY A 887 -14.72 -39.57 -61.12
N PRO A 888 -14.23 -40.26 -62.17
CA PRO A 888 -13.41 -41.47 -62.04
C PRO A 888 -12.12 -41.29 -61.22
N LYS A 889 -11.65 -40.04 -61.12
CA LYS A 889 -10.51 -39.60 -60.29
C LYS A 889 -10.93 -39.11 -58.90
N GLY A 890 -11.98 -39.69 -58.34
CA GLY A 890 -12.79 -39.09 -57.27
C GLY A 890 -12.22 -39.12 -55.85
N SER A 891 -10.97 -39.49 -55.63
CA SER A 891 -10.31 -39.33 -54.32
C SER A 891 -9.43 -38.08 -54.33
N ILE A 892 -9.47 -37.33 -53.21
CA ILE A 892 -8.61 -36.16 -53.00
C ILE A 892 -7.13 -36.55 -53.22
N GLU A 893 -6.74 -37.77 -52.83
CA GLU A 893 -5.38 -38.32 -52.99
C GLU A 893 -4.95 -38.56 -54.46
N GLU A 894 -5.86 -38.88 -55.38
CA GLU A 894 -5.52 -39.03 -56.80
C GLU A 894 -5.41 -37.68 -57.52
N MET A 895 -6.25 -36.70 -57.13
CA MET A 895 -6.19 -35.33 -57.64
C MET A 895 -4.96 -34.57 -57.14
N GLU A 896 -4.58 -34.78 -55.87
CA GLU A 896 -3.33 -34.24 -55.32
C GLU A 896 -2.08 -34.84 -55.99
N ASN A 897 -2.16 -36.03 -56.57
CA ASN A 897 -1.04 -36.67 -57.27
C ASN A 897 -1.00 -36.44 -58.80
N LYS A 898 -2.08 -35.95 -59.42
CA LYS A 898 -2.16 -35.59 -60.85
C LYS A 898 -2.98 -34.30 -61.06
N HIS A 899 -2.35 -33.14 -60.90
CA HIS A 899 -2.98 -31.84 -61.16
C HIS A 899 -3.07 -31.58 -62.68
N PHE A 900 -4.27 -31.33 -63.21
CA PHE A 900 -4.46 -30.96 -64.62
C PHE A 900 -4.64 -29.45 -64.76
N ASP A 901 -3.55 -28.70 -64.69
CA ASP A 901 -3.60 -27.24 -64.75
C ASP A 901 -3.79 -26.72 -66.19
N VAL A 902 -4.60 -25.67 -66.34
CA VAL A 902 -5.02 -25.16 -67.66
C VAL A 902 -4.57 -23.71 -67.83
N LEU A 903 -3.83 -23.44 -68.90
CA LEU A 903 -3.49 -22.07 -69.30
C LEU A 903 -4.66 -21.42 -70.06
N PRO A 904 -4.90 -20.10 -69.90
CA PRO A 904 -5.88 -19.40 -70.72
C PRO A 904 -5.58 -19.56 -72.22
N GLY A 905 -6.62 -19.91 -72.99
CA GLY A 905 -6.53 -20.25 -74.43
C GLY A 905 -6.23 -21.72 -74.73
N GLN A 906 -5.87 -22.54 -73.74
CA GLN A 906 -5.52 -23.95 -73.92
C GLN A 906 -6.73 -24.87 -73.68
N GLY A 907 -7.16 -25.57 -74.73
CA GLY A 907 -8.32 -26.47 -74.68
C GLY A 907 -9.67 -25.75 -74.48
N ILE A 908 -10.73 -26.51 -74.24
CA ILE A 908 -12.10 -25.95 -74.11
C ILE A 908 -12.21 -25.07 -72.84
N VAL A 909 -11.79 -25.58 -71.69
CA VAL A 909 -11.69 -24.83 -70.42
C VAL A 909 -10.88 -23.53 -70.60
N GLY A 910 -9.68 -23.60 -71.18
CA GLY A 910 -8.84 -22.41 -71.39
C GLY A 910 -9.46 -21.41 -72.38
N THR A 911 -10.22 -21.87 -73.38
CA THR A 911 -10.93 -20.98 -74.30
C THR A 911 -12.03 -20.21 -73.58
N VAL A 912 -12.79 -20.87 -72.69
CA VAL A 912 -13.78 -20.20 -71.85
C VAL A 912 -13.10 -19.24 -70.85
N ALA A 913 -11.88 -19.55 -70.39
CA ALA A 913 -11.09 -18.65 -69.57
C ALA A 913 -10.69 -17.35 -70.29
N ALA A 914 -10.21 -17.47 -71.53
CA ALA A 914 -9.75 -16.35 -72.34
C ALA A 914 -10.91 -15.49 -72.87
N THR A 915 -12.03 -16.10 -73.23
CA THR A 915 -13.17 -15.40 -73.83
C THR A 915 -14.22 -14.97 -72.80
N GLY A 916 -14.29 -15.63 -71.65
CA GLY A 916 -15.30 -15.42 -70.63
C GLY A 916 -16.73 -15.79 -71.07
N LYS A 917 -16.90 -16.56 -72.16
CA LYS A 917 -18.22 -16.98 -72.68
C LYS A 917 -18.42 -18.48 -72.46
N ALA A 918 -19.58 -18.86 -71.94
CA ALA A 918 -19.92 -20.26 -71.73
C ALA A 918 -20.07 -21.01 -73.07
N LEU A 919 -19.70 -22.28 -73.08
CA LEU A 919 -19.63 -23.10 -74.28
C LEU A 919 -20.29 -24.46 -74.04
N ILE A 920 -21.08 -24.92 -75.01
CA ILE A 920 -21.53 -26.32 -75.10
C ILE A 920 -20.84 -26.93 -76.32
N VAL A 921 -20.10 -27.99 -76.10
CA VAL A 921 -19.54 -28.84 -77.16
C VAL A 921 -20.37 -30.11 -77.21
N ALA A 922 -21.27 -30.16 -78.20
CA ALA A 922 -22.18 -31.28 -78.35
C ALA A 922 -21.48 -32.55 -78.85
N ASP A 923 -20.31 -32.42 -79.49
CA ASP A 923 -19.50 -33.55 -79.96
C ASP A 923 -18.01 -33.20 -79.89
N THR A 924 -17.35 -33.64 -78.82
CA THR A 924 -15.93 -33.36 -78.56
C THR A 924 -14.99 -34.06 -79.54
N THR A 925 -15.42 -35.12 -80.24
CA THR A 925 -14.59 -35.80 -81.25
C THR A 925 -14.34 -34.96 -82.50
N LYS A 926 -15.10 -33.86 -82.66
CA LYS A 926 -14.99 -32.90 -83.76
C LYS A 926 -14.44 -31.54 -83.32
N ASP A 927 -14.11 -31.40 -82.04
CA ASP A 927 -13.55 -30.16 -81.50
C ASP A 927 -12.06 -30.38 -81.21
N ASP A 928 -11.21 -29.78 -82.02
CA ASP A 928 -9.75 -29.92 -81.93
C ASP A 928 -9.19 -29.37 -80.59
N ARG A 929 -10.01 -28.65 -79.82
CA ARG A 929 -9.64 -28.14 -78.49
C ARG A 929 -9.94 -29.13 -77.36
N TYR A 930 -10.69 -30.21 -77.61
CA TYR A 930 -10.94 -31.22 -76.59
C TYR A 930 -9.66 -31.98 -76.27
N ARG A 931 -9.37 -32.13 -74.98
CA ARG A 931 -8.18 -32.81 -74.49
C ARG A 931 -8.62 -34.01 -73.66
N VAL A 932 -8.27 -35.20 -74.12
CA VAL A 932 -8.51 -36.43 -73.35
C VAL A 932 -7.54 -36.43 -72.19
N ASP A 933 -8.05 -36.27 -70.98
CA ASP A 933 -7.26 -36.36 -69.76
C ASP A 933 -7.12 -37.83 -69.32
N ASP A 934 -8.24 -38.51 -69.09
CA ASP A 934 -8.26 -39.92 -68.66
C ASP A 934 -9.01 -40.83 -69.62
N ALA A 935 -10.21 -40.43 -70.05
CA ALA A 935 -11.05 -41.20 -70.94
C ALA A 935 -11.87 -40.26 -71.82
N GLN A 936 -12.01 -40.62 -73.09
CA GLN A 936 -12.70 -39.77 -74.06
C GLN A 936 -14.17 -39.60 -73.67
N ARG A 937 -14.57 -38.37 -73.33
CA ARG A 937 -15.97 -37.95 -73.22
C ARG A 937 -16.41 -37.37 -74.53
N LEU A 938 -17.70 -37.47 -74.82
CA LEU A 938 -18.26 -37.20 -76.14
C LEU A 938 -19.05 -35.88 -76.19
N SER A 939 -19.36 -35.28 -75.05
CA SER A 939 -19.82 -33.90 -74.97
C SER A 939 -19.30 -33.23 -73.70
N GLU A 940 -19.20 -31.90 -73.75
CA GLU A 940 -18.66 -31.06 -72.68
C GLU A 940 -19.47 -29.77 -72.57
N ILE A 941 -19.68 -29.29 -71.35
CA ILE A 941 -20.22 -27.96 -71.06
C ILE A 941 -19.30 -27.22 -70.10
N CYS A 942 -18.88 -26.03 -70.52
CA CYS A 942 -17.95 -25.20 -69.78
C CYS A 942 -18.58 -23.85 -69.49
N VAL A 943 -18.66 -23.46 -68.22
CA VAL A 943 -19.32 -22.23 -67.76
C VAL A 943 -18.38 -21.40 -66.88
N PRO A 944 -18.23 -20.09 -67.15
CA PRO A 944 -17.37 -19.23 -66.35
C PRO A 944 -18.04 -18.85 -65.02
N ILE A 945 -17.30 -18.99 -63.92
CA ILE A 945 -17.65 -18.46 -62.60
C ILE A 945 -17.24 -16.98 -62.58
N LYS A 946 -18.22 -16.08 -62.66
CA LYS A 946 -18.00 -14.63 -62.71
C LYS A 946 -18.66 -13.90 -61.54
N TYR A 947 -17.95 -12.92 -60.98
CA TYR A 947 -18.49 -11.97 -60.02
C TYR A 947 -18.13 -10.54 -60.45
N ASN A 948 -19.10 -9.65 -60.66
CA ASN A 948 -18.89 -8.28 -61.17
C ASN A 948 -17.96 -8.22 -62.40
N GLU A 949 -18.25 -9.02 -63.44
CA GLU A 949 -17.43 -9.17 -64.65
C GLU A 949 -16.02 -9.75 -64.47
N GLN A 950 -15.59 -10.01 -63.24
CA GLN A 950 -14.33 -10.67 -62.95
C GLN A 950 -14.50 -12.20 -63.02
N LEU A 951 -13.72 -12.86 -63.88
CA LEU A 951 -13.64 -14.32 -63.93
C LEU A 951 -12.86 -14.84 -62.71
N LEU A 952 -13.51 -15.66 -61.89
CA LEU A 952 -12.92 -16.29 -60.71
C LEU A 952 -12.46 -17.73 -61.00
N GLY A 953 -13.15 -18.40 -61.92
CA GLY A 953 -12.90 -19.79 -62.26
C GLY A 953 -13.84 -20.32 -63.33
N ILE A 954 -13.84 -21.62 -63.55
CA ILE A 954 -14.63 -22.30 -64.58
C ILE A 954 -15.17 -23.60 -64.02
N ILE A 955 -16.44 -23.87 -64.28
CA ILE A 955 -17.06 -25.17 -64.05
C ILE A 955 -17.07 -25.87 -65.40
N ASP A 956 -16.36 -26.98 -65.47
CA ASP A 956 -16.34 -27.88 -66.60
C ASP A 956 -17.08 -29.17 -66.23
N CYS A 957 -17.93 -29.63 -67.13
CA CYS A 957 -18.68 -30.87 -66.95
C CYS A 957 -18.67 -31.65 -68.25
N GLU A 958 -18.34 -32.93 -68.16
CA GLU A 958 -18.25 -33.81 -69.31
C GLU A 958 -19.24 -34.98 -69.20
N HIS A 959 -19.65 -35.49 -70.36
CA HIS A 959 -20.50 -36.67 -70.45
C HIS A 959 -20.02 -37.59 -71.58
N HIS A 960 -20.13 -38.89 -71.36
CA HIS A 960 -19.72 -39.91 -72.33
C HIS A 960 -20.65 -40.01 -73.56
N GLU A 961 -21.71 -39.19 -73.64
CA GLU A 961 -22.67 -39.17 -74.76
C GLU A 961 -22.56 -37.87 -75.55
N LYS A 962 -22.72 -37.93 -76.88
CA LYS A 962 -22.83 -36.72 -77.73
C LYS A 962 -24.20 -36.05 -77.51
N ASN A 963 -24.25 -34.72 -77.59
CA ASN A 963 -25.45 -33.88 -77.44
C ASN A 963 -26.15 -33.98 -76.06
N PHE A 964 -25.46 -34.47 -75.02
CA PHE A 964 -26.04 -34.61 -73.69
C PHE A 964 -26.39 -33.23 -73.07
N PHE A 965 -25.51 -32.25 -73.25
CA PHE A 965 -25.73 -30.91 -72.71
C PHE A 965 -26.69 -30.09 -73.57
N THR A 966 -27.76 -29.60 -72.95
CA THR A 966 -28.81 -28.79 -73.60
C THR A 966 -28.68 -27.31 -73.21
N LYS A 967 -29.38 -26.43 -73.94
CA LYS A 967 -29.49 -25.00 -73.56
C LYS A 967 -30.05 -24.79 -72.15
N GLN A 968 -30.87 -25.72 -71.65
CA GLN A 968 -31.43 -25.67 -70.30
C GLN A 968 -30.36 -26.00 -69.23
N HIS A 969 -29.48 -26.97 -69.50
CA HIS A 969 -28.32 -27.25 -68.64
C HIS A 969 -27.39 -26.03 -68.56
N LEU A 970 -27.16 -25.36 -69.69
CA LEU A 970 -26.36 -24.13 -69.72
C LEU A 970 -26.96 -23.02 -68.85
N GLN A 971 -28.26 -22.79 -68.94
CA GLN A 971 -28.93 -21.76 -68.15
C GLN A 971 -28.86 -22.07 -66.64
N LEU A 972 -29.17 -23.31 -66.25
CA LEU A 972 -29.11 -23.75 -64.85
C LEU A 972 -27.68 -23.68 -64.28
N LEU A 973 -26.70 -24.16 -65.03
CA LEU A 973 -25.30 -24.18 -64.61
C LEU A 973 -24.71 -22.76 -64.51
N THR A 974 -25.15 -21.84 -65.39
CA THR A 974 -24.78 -20.42 -65.30
C THR A 974 -25.31 -19.79 -64.02
N THR A 975 -26.56 -20.05 -63.64
CA THR A 975 -27.13 -19.55 -62.37
C THR A 975 -26.37 -20.10 -61.15
N ILE A 976 -26.03 -21.39 -61.16
CA ILE A 976 -25.23 -22.01 -60.10
C ILE A 976 -23.83 -21.38 -60.04
N ALA A 977 -23.17 -21.17 -61.19
CA ALA A 977 -21.86 -20.53 -61.27
C ALA A 977 -21.87 -19.11 -60.65
N THR A 978 -22.93 -18.31 -60.87
CA THR A 978 -23.08 -16.99 -60.24
C THR A 978 -23.26 -17.08 -58.72
N LEU A 979 -24.06 -18.02 -58.22
CA LEU A 979 -24.24 -18.24 -56.78
C LEU A 979 -22.93 -18.65 -56.09
N VAL A 980 -22.18 -19.54 -56.73
CA VAL A 980 -20.85 -19.97 -56.27
C VAL A 980 -19.88 -18.80 -56.25
N ALA A 981 -19.86 -17.97 -57.30
CA ALA A 981 -19.00 -16.79 -57.37
C ALA A 981 -19.24 -15.81 -56.20
N GLY A 982 -20.52 -15.54 -55.88
CA GLY A 982 -20.90 -14.69 -54.76
C GLY A 982 -20.50 -15.28 -53.41
N LYS A 983 -20.69 -16.59 -53.21
CA LYS A 983 -20.32 -17.26 -51.95
C LYS A 983 -18.81 -17.30 -51.75
N ILE A 984 -18.02 -17.62 -52.78
CA ILE A 984 -16.54 -17.60 -52.72
C ILE A 984 -16.05 -16.22 -52.25
N LYS A 985 -16.55 -15.13 -52.85
CA LYS A 985 -16.17 -13.77 -52.45
C LYS A 985 -16.56 -13.41 -51.03
N SER A 986 -17.73 -13.88 -50.56
CA SER A 986 -18.14 -13.69 -49.17
C SER A 986 -17.21 -14.40 -48.18
N ILE A 987 -16.80 -15.65 -48.48
CA ILE A 987 -15.91 -16.43 -47.63
C ILE A 987 -14.50 -15.82 -47.61
N GLU A 988 -13.98 -15.38 -48.76
CA GLU A 988 -12.69 -14.68 -48.83
C GLU A 988 -12.70 -13.38 -48.01
N ALA A 989 -13.78 -12.59 -48.10
CA ALA A 989 -13.93 -11.36 -47.34
C ALA A 989 -13.99 -11.61 -45.83
N GLU A 990 -14.77 -12.62 -45.40
CA GLU A 990 -14.84 -13.01 -43.98
C GLU A 990 -13.52 -13.57 -43.45
N ARG A 991 -12.81 -14.39 -44.23
CA ARG A 991 -11.47 -14.89 -43.87
C ARG A 991 -10.48 -13.75 -43.73
N ARG A 992 -10.48 -12.79 -44.65
CA ARG A 992 -9.60 -11.61 -44.58
C ARG A 992 -9.90 -10.78 -43.34
N LEU A 993 -11.18 -10.57 -43.01
CA LEU A 993 -11.59 -9.81 -41.83
C LEU A 993 -11.24 -10.56 -40.52
N ARG A 994 -11.47 -11.88 -40.46
CA ARG A 994 -11.08 -12.72 -39.31
C ARG A 994 -9.57 -12.77 -39.15
N HIS A 995 -8.81 -12.91 -40.23
CA HIS A 995 -7.36 -12.94 -40.17
C HIS A 995 -6.81 -11.57 -39.75
N GLN A 996 -7.38 -10.46 -40.23
CA GLN A 996 -7.03 -9.11 -39.74
C GLN A 996 -7.35 -8.93 -38.26
N ARG A 997 -8.53 -9.36 -37.79
CA ARG A 997 -8.90 -9.27 -36.36
C ARG A 997 -8.05 -10.18 -35.47
N ALA A 998 -7.80 -11.40 -35.90
CA ALA A 998 -6.97 -12.35 -35.16
C ALA A 998 -5.52 -11.88 -35.12
N LYS A 999 -4.98 -11.36 -36.24
CA LYS A 999 -3.63 -10.78 -36.29
C LYS A 999 -3.54 -9.52 -35.44
N LEU A 1000 -4.57 -8.68 -35.41
CA LEU A 1000 -4.59 -7.51 -34.53
C LEU A 1000 -4.69 -7.90 -33.05
N ALA A 1001 -5.50 -8.90 -32.71
CA ALA A 1001 -5.64 -9.40 -31.35
C ALA A 1001 -4.37 -10.11 -30.85
N ASP A 1002 -3.75 -10.93 -31.69
CA ASP A 1002 -2.47 -11.60 -31.42
C ASP A 1002 -1.33 -10.58 -31.32
N ILE A 1003 -1.28 -9.58 -32.22
CA ILE A 1003 -0.33 -8.45 -32.09
C ILE A 1003 -0.55 -7.71 -30.78
N ASN A 1004 -1.79 -7.39 -30.40
CA ASN A 1004 -2.09 -6.69 -29.15
C ASN A 1004 -1.78 -7.52 -27.90
N GLN A 1005 -2.06 -8.83 -27.93
CA GLN A 1005 -1.74 -9.75 -26.85
C GLN A 1005 -0.23 -9.93 -26.72
N GLN A 1006 0.49 -10.12 -27.83
CA GLN A 1006 1.94 -10.16 -27.85
C GLN A 1006 2.55 -8.83 -27.42
N LEU A 1007 1.95 -7.67 -27.77
CA LEU A 1007 2.39 -6.36 -27.30
C LEU A 1007 2.24 -6.24 -25.78
N ALA A 1008 1.11 -6.67 -25.23
CA ALA A 1008 0.86 -6.65 -23.79
C ALA A 1008 1.77 -7.63 -23.03
N GLU A 1009 1.97 -8.84 -23.54
CA GLU A 1009 2.87 -9.84 -22.97
C GLU A 1009 4.34 -9.41 -23.07
N VAL A 1010 4.75 -8.82 -24.18
CA VAL A 1010 6.09 -8.24 -24.35
C VAL A 1010 6.27 -7.01 -23.46
N GLN A 1011 5.25 -6.16 -23.28
CA GLN A 1011 5.31 -5.02 -22.35
C GLN A 1011 5.44 -5.48 -20.89
N LEU A 1012 4.66 -6.48 -20.47
CA LEU A 1012 4.73 -7.07 -19.13
C LEU A 1012 6.04 -7.83 -18.90
N ALA A 1013 6.53 -8.57 -19.90
CA ALA A 1013 7.81 -9.26 -19.85
C ALA A 1013 8.98 -8.27 -19.85
N ALA A 1014 8.88 -7.15 -20.59
CA ALA A 1014 9.88 -6.07 -20.58
C ALA A 1014 9.94 -5.40 -19.20
N LEU A 1015 8.80 -5.07 -18.59
CA LEU A 1015 8.73 -4.52 -17.23
C LEU A 1015 9.33 -5.48 -16.18
N ARG A 1016 9.09 -6.79 -16.31
CA ARG A 1016 9.68 -7.82 -15.43
C ARG A 1016 11.18 -8.02 -15.67
N SER A 1017 11.64 -7.92 -16.92
CA SER A 1017 13.05 -8.09 -17.30
C SER A 1017 13.92 -6.86 -16.97
N GLN A 1018 13.32 -5.68 -16.80
CA GLN A 1018 14.04 -4.42 -16.54
C GLN A 1018 14.32 -4.16 -15.05
N MET A 1019 13.65 -4.88 -14.13
CA MET A 1019 14.02 -4.90 -12.72
C MET A 1019 14.88 -6.14 -12.46
N ASN A 1020 16.13 -6.14 -12.93
CA ASN A 1020 17.03 -7.28 -12.78
C ASN A 1020 17.17 -7.64 -11.29
N PRO A 1021 16.62 -8.79 -10.82
CA PRO A 1021 16.68 -9.17 -9.42
C PRO A 1021 18.13 -9.25 -8.91
N HIS A 1022 19.07 -9.57 -9.79
CA HIS A 1022 20.50 -9.61 -9.49
C HIS A 1022 21.09 -8.22 -9.20
N PHE A 1023 20.67 -7.18 -9.93
CA PHE A 1023 21.12 -5.80 -9.67
C PHE A 1023 20.61 -5.30 -8.31
N ILE A 1024 19.32 -5.54 -8.01
CA ILE A 1024 18.72 -5.18 -6.72
C ILE A 1024 19.42 -5.92 -5.58
N PHE A 1025 19.66 -7.22 -5.73
CA PHE A 1025 20.35 -8.03 -4.74
C PHE A 1025 21.81 -7.58 -4.52
N ASN A 1026 22.51 -7.21 -5.60
CA ASN A 1026 23.87 -6.67 -5.50
C ASN A 1026 23.91 -5.31 -4.81
N ALA A 1027 22.96 -4.42 -5.11
CA ALA A 1027 22.85 -3.13 -4.43
C ALA A 1027 22.60 -3.31 -2.93
N LEU A 1028 21.71 -4.22 -2.54
CA LEU A 1028 21.44 -4.55 -1.14
C LEU A 1028 22.68 -5.16 -0.44
N ASN A 1029 23.42 -6.02 -1.12
CA ASN A 1029 24.67 -6.57 -0.60
C ASN A 1029 25.78 -5.53 -0.48
N SER A 1030 25.87 -4.57 -1.41
CA SER A 1030 26.81 -3.45 -1.31
C SER A 1030 26.47 -2.54 -0.13
N ILE A 1031 25.19 -2.23 0.09
CA ILE A 1031 24.72 -1.50 1.29
C ILE A 1031 25.10 -2.29 2.54
N LYS A 1032 24.81 -3.59 2.58
CA LYS A 1032 25.20 -4.47 3.69
C LYS A 1032 26.72 -4.47 3.92
N LYS A 1033 27.52 -4.47 2.85
CA LYS A 1033 28.99 -4.43 2.92
C LYS A 1033 29.50 -3.12 3.50
N PHE A 1034 28.94 -1.96 3.09
CA PHE A 1034 29.31 -0.67 3.67
C PHE A 1034 28.89 -0.55 5.14
N VAL A 1035 27.74 -1.10 5.51
CA VAL A 1035 27.29 -1.17 6.91
C VAL A 1035 28.21 -2.05 7.75
N ILE A 1036 28.62 -3.22 7.24
CA ILE A 1036 29.56 -4.12 7.92
C ILE A 1036 30.97 -3.51 8.02
N ALA A 1037 31.42 -2.80 6.98
CA ALA A 1037 32.71 -2.11 6.95
C ALA A 1037 32.74 -0.82 7.79
N ASN A 1038 31.62 -0.45 8.44
CA ASN A 1038 31.47 0.75 9.25
C ASN A 1038 31.70 2.06 8.46
N GLU A 1039 31.23 2.11 7.20
CA GLU A 1039 31.27 3.27 6.31
C GLU A 1039 29.86 3.83 6.04
N PRO A 1040 29.18 4.41 7.04
CA PRO A 1040 27.77 4.81 6.94
C PRO A 1040 27.52 5.90 5.89
N ALA A 1041 28.48 6.81 5.67
CA ALA A 1041 28.38 7.86 4.66
C ALA A 1041 28.35 7.30 3.22
N ASN A 1042 29.12 6.23 2.95
CA ASN A 1042 29.08 5.54 1.66
C ASN A 1042 27.79 4.75 1.48
N ALA A 1043 27.30 4.10 2.55
CA ALA A 1043 26.01 3.40 2.54
C ALA A 1043 24.83 4.35 2.25
N GLU A 1044 24.80 5.52 2.89
CA GLU A 1044 23.77 6.55 2.68
C GLU A 1044 23.83 7.14 1.27
N LYS A 1045 25.04 7.48 0.78
CA LYS A 1045 25.25 7.98 -0.58
C LYS A 1045 24.83 6.93 -1.64
N TYR A 1046 25.13 5.65 -1.40
CA TYR A 1046 24.73 4.55 -2.26
C TYR A 1046 23.21 4.36 -2.27
N LEU A 1047 22.57 4.34 -1.10
CA LEU A 1047 21.12 4.21 -0.96
C LEU A 1047 20.36 5.37 -1.61
N GLY A 1048 20.86 6.60 -1.45
CA GLY A 1048 20.28 7.79 -2.07
C GLY A 1048 20.36 7.76 -3.60
N LYS A 1049 21.51 7.39 -4.16
CA LYS A 1049 21.66 7.24 -5.62
C LYS A 1049 20.83 6.06 -6.16
N PHE A 1050 20.78 4.94 -5.45
CA PHE A 1050 19.99 3.76 -5.81
C PHE A 1050 18.49 4.07 -5.85
N SER A 1051 17.98 4.78 -4.85
CA SER A 1051 16.57 5.19 -4.80
C SER A 1051 16.20 6.13 -5.95
N LYS A 1052 17.09 7.06 -6.32
CA LYS A 1052 16.90 7.93 -7.48
C LYS A 1052 16.89 7.12 -8.78
N LEU A 1053 17.78 6.15 -8.92
CA LEU A 1053 17.87 5.30 -10.11
C LEU A 1053 16.59 4.51 -10.33
N ILE A 1054 16.06 3.85 -9.29
CA ILE A 1054 14.82 3.08 -9.39
C ILE A 1054 13.63 3.96 -9.80
N ARG A 1055 13.51 5.16 -9.22
CA ARG A 1055 12.45 6.10 -9.60
C ARG A 1055 12.59 6.56 -11.06
N SER A 1056 13.80 6.87 -11.51
CA SER A 1056 14.05 7.29 -12.89
C SER A 1056 13.80 6.15 -13.89
N ILE A 1057 14.15 4.90 -13.55
CA ILE A 1057 13.81 3.72 -14.37
C ILE A 1057 12.30 3.56 -14.47
N LEU A 1058 11.57 3.66 -13.36
CA LEU A 1058 10.11 3.54 -13.35
C LEU A 1058 9.43 4.66 -14.15
N ASP A 1059 9.83 5.93 -13.99
CA ASP A 1059 9.27 7.06 -14.74
C ASP A 1059 9.61 7.01 -16.24
N ASN A 1060 10.85 6.66 -16.61
CA ASN A 1060 11.25 6.56 -18.00
C ASN A 1060 10.64 5.32 -18.70
N SER A 1061 10.41 4.22 -17.98
CA SER A 1061 9.79 3.00 -18.54
C SER A 1061 8.33 3.17 -18.96
N GLN A 1062 7.62 4.11 -18.32
CA GLN A 1062 6.23 4.44 -18.65
C GLN A 1062 6.11 5.35 -19.88
N ARG A 1063 7.24 5.88 -20.38
CA ARG A 1063 7.30 6.80 -21.52
C ARG A 1063 7.84 6.10 -22.76
N GLY A 1064 7.24 6.38 -23.92
CA GLY A 1064 7.71 5.84 -25.20
C GLY A 1064 9.02 6.48 -25.67
N MET A 1065 9.18 7.78 -25.43
CA MET A 1065 10.36 8.59 -25.76
C MET A 1065 10.84 9.34 -24.51
N VAL A 1066 12.14 9.61 -24.43
CA VAL A 1066 12.79 10.42 -23.37
C VAL A 1066 13.81 11.36 -23.99
N THR A 1067 14.03 12.52 -23.38
CA THR A 1067 15.06 13.44 -23.85
C THR A 1067 16.46 12.85 -23.64
N VAL A 1068 17.41 13.21 -24.51
CA VAL A 1068 18.80 12.76 -24.40
C VAL A 1068 19.38 13.14 -23.02
N GLU A 1069 19.05 14.31 -22.47
CA GLU A 1069 19.45 14.73 -21.11
C GLU A 1069 18.97 13.74 -20.03
N LYS A 1070 17.73 13.25 -20.12
CA LYS A 1070 17.21 12.28 -19.15
C LYS A 1070 17.91 10.93 -19.25
N GLU A 1071 18.25 10.50 -20.46
CA GLU A 1071 19.02 9.26 -20.66
C GLU A 1071 20.45 9.42 -20.12
N LEU A 1072 21.11 10.56 -20.37
CA LEU A 1072 22.45 10.86 -19.85
C LEU A 1072 22.48 10.86 -18.31
N GLN A 1073 21.48 11.49 -17.68
CA GLN A 1073 21.34 11.49 -16.22
C GLN A 1073 21.15 10.07 -15.66
N LEU A 1074 20.35 9.24 -16.33
CA LEU A 1074 20.11 7.85 -15.95
C LEU A 1074 21.39 7.01 -16.05
N LEU A 1075 22.11 7.11 -17.18
CA LEU A 1075 23.37 6.40 -17.43
C LEU A 1075 24.46 6.80 -16.43
N LYS A 1076 24.58 8.10 -16.17
CA LYS A 1076 25.54 8.63 -15.18
C LYS A 1076 25.23 8.11 -13.77
N LEU A 1077 23.97 8.08 -13.38
CA LEU A 1077 23.55 7.61 -12.06
C LEU A 1077 23.81 6.11 -11.88
N TYR A 1078 23.59 5.31 -12.93
CA TYR A 1078 23.91 3.89 -12.96
C TYR A 1078 25.43 3.64 -12.83
N LEU A 1079 26.23 4.29 -13.67
CA LEU A 1079 27.70 4.13 -13.66
C LEU A 1079 28.34 4.62 -12.36
N ASP A 1080 27.80 5.68 -11.76
CA ASP A 1080 28.22 6.17 -10.45
C ASP A 1080 27.98 5.15 -9.32
N LEU A 1081 26.88 4.41 -9.37
CA LEU A 1081 26.58 3.36 -8.38
C LEU A 1081 27.53 2.17 -8.55
N GLU A 1082 27.83 1.78 -9.79
CA GLU A 1082 28.80 0.71 -10.04
C GLU A 1082 30.24 1.14 -9.69
N GLN A 1083 30.60 2.40 -9.92
CA GLN A 1083 31.90 2.92 -9.50
C GLN A 1083 32.03 2.96 -7.96
N LEU A 1084 30.97 3.31 -7.23
CA LEU A 1084 30.97 3.23 -5.76
C LEU A 1084 31.13 1.78 -5.27
N ARG A 1085 30.54 0.81 -5.99
CA ARG A 1085 30.61 -0.62 -5.65
C ARG A 1085 31.99 -1.23 -5.93
N PHE A 1086 32.65 -0.85 -7.02
CA PHE A 1086 33.91 -1.44 -7.48
C PHE A 1086 35.14 -0.55 -7.22
N GLY A 1087 34.97 0.67 -6.72
CA GLY A 1087 36.05 1.62 -6.47
C GLY A 1087 36.80 1.99 -7.74
N ASN A 1088 38.13 2.13 -7.64
CA ASN A 1088 39.01 2.54 -8.76
C ASN A 1088 39.13 1.50 -9.87
N LYS A 1089 38.51 0.32 -9.74
CA LYS A 1089 38.52 -0.74 -10.77
C LYS A 1089 37.59 -0.44 -11.95
N LEU A 1090 36.74 0.60 -11.85
CA LEU A 1090 35.90 1.06 -12.95
C LEU A 1090 36.16 2.54 -13.24
N GLN A 1091 36.49 2.84 -14.50
CA GLN A 1091 36.53 4.20 -15.03
C GLN A 1091 35.52 4.32 -16.17
N TYR A 1092 34.82 5.44 -16.26
CA TYR A 1092 33.90 5.68 -17.36
C TYR A 1092 33.98 7.13 -17.85
N ALA A 1093 33.62 7.34 -19.11
CA ALA A 1093 33.43 8.65 -19.69
C ALA A 1093 32.21 8.66 -20.62
N ILE A 1094 31.46 9.76 -20.61
CA ILE A 1094 30.32 9.99 -21.50
C ILE A 1094 30.63 11.26 -22.29
N GLU A 1095 30.71 11.14 -23.61
CA GLU A 1095 31.00 12.22 -24.55
C GLU A 1095 29.74 12.49 -25.39
N VAL A 1096 29.41 13.77 -25.57
CA VAL A 1096 28.22 14.21 -26.32
C VAL A 1096 28.67 15.26 -27.33
N ASP A 1097 28.30 15.08 -28.60
CA ASP A 1097 28.55 16.02 -29.67
C ASP A 1097 27.89 17.38 -29.39
N GLU A 1098 28.59 18.47 -29.66
CA GLU A 1098 28.11 19.85 -29.43
C GLU A 1098 26.85 20.18 -30.25
N ASN A 1099 26.60 19.45 -31.34
CA ASN A 1099 25.43 19.63 -32.18
C ASN A 1099 24.15 18.98 -31.61
N ILE A 1100 24.23 18.27 -30.49
CA ILE A 1100 23.08 17.64 -29.82
C ILE A 1100 22.48 18.59 -28.79
N ASN A 1101 21.27 19.09 -29.04
CA ASN A 1101 20.49 19.77 -28.01
C ASN A 1101 19.81 18.72 -27.10
N ALA A 1102 20.49 18.39 -26.00
CA ALA A 1102 20.08 17.31 -25.09
C ALA A 1102 18.73 17.53 -24.39
N LEU A 1103 18.27 18.78 -24.25
CA LEU A 1103 17.01 19.11 -23.58
C LEU A 1103 15.79 18.87 -24.48
N ASP A 1104 15.94 19.03 -25.80
CA ASP A 1104 14.83 18.98 -26.76
C ASP A 1104 14.83 17.71 -27.62
N MET A 1105 16.00 17.11 -27.84
CA MET A 1105 16.12 15.90 -28.66
C MET A 1105 15.61 14.68 -27.88
N GLU A 1106 14.63 13.98 -28.44
CA GLU A 1106 14.05 12.77 -27.87
C GLU A 1106 14.58 11.50 -28.53
N ILE A 1107 14.89 10.49 -27.72
CA ILE A 1107 15.25 9.14 -28.14
C ILE A 1107 14.30 8.13 -27.48
N PRO A 1108 14.09 6.94 -28.07
CA PRO A 1108 13.24 5.94 -27.44
C PRO A 1108 13.84 5.47 -26.12
N SER A 1109 12.98 5.37 -25.09
CA SER A 1109 13.42 5.09 -23.73
C SER A 1109 14.10 3.73 -23.60
N MET A 1110 15.07 3.64 -22.69
CA MET A 1110 15.67 2.38 -22.22
C MET A 1110 16.40 1.57 -23.31
N ILE A 1111 16.94 2.23 -24.35
CA ILE A 1111 17.70 1.56 -25.42
C ILE A 1111 19.18 1.40 -25.08
N VAL A 1112 19.80 2.37 -24.40
CA VAL A 1112 21.25 2.41 -24.18
C VAL A 1112 21.64 1.54 -22.98
N GLN A 1113 20.85 1.60 -21.92
CA GLN A 1113 21.13 0.96 -20.63
C GLN A 1113 21.47 -0.55 -20.71
N PRO A 1114 20.75 -1.42 -21.43
CA PRO A 1114 21.05 -2.86 -21.46
C PRO A 1114 22.45 -3.18 -22.02
N PHE A 1115 22.97 -2.34 -22.91
CA PHE A 1115 24.30 -2.53 -23.50
C PHE A 1115 25.41 -2.08 -22.55
N VAL A 1116 25.17 -1.03 -21.77
CA VAL A 1116 26.07 -0.60 -20.69
C VAL A 1116 26.12 -1.65 -19.57
N GLU A 1117 24.98 -2.23 -19.21
CA GLU A 1117 24.91 -3.32 -18.23
C GLU A 1117 25.69 -4.56 -18.70
N ASN A 1118 25.57 -4.93 -19.98
CA ASN A 1118 26.31 -6.05 -20.56
C ASN A 1118 27.83 -5.80 -20.62
N ALA A 1119 28.25 -4.60 -21.01
CA ALA A 1119 29.67 -4.19 -21.01
C ALA A 1119 30.28 -4.31 -19.60
N MET A 1120 29.51 -3.92 -18.57
CA MET A 1120 29.89 -4.05 -17.17
C MET A 1120 29.95 -5.51 -16.70
N LEU A 1121 28.86 -6.25 -16.85
CA LEU A 1121 28.70 -7.60 -16.29
C LEU A 1121 29.57 -8.65 -16.98
N HIS A 1122 29.65 -8.60 -18.32
CA HIS A 1122 30.26 -9.65 -19.12
C HIS A 1122 31.66 -9.28 -19.64
N GLY A 1123 32.01 -8.00 -19.65
CA GLY A 1123 33.33 -7.49 -20.06
C GLY A 1123 34.26 -7.20 -18.88
N ILE A 1124 33.84 -6.32 -17.97
CA ILE A 1124 34.74 -5.73 -16.95
C ILE A 1124 34.82 -6.52 -15.65
N MET A 1125 33.72 -7.11 -15.15
CA MET A 1125 33.72 -7.80 -13.84
C MET A 1125 34.69 -8.98 -13.74
N HIS A 1126 35.09 -9.58 -14.87
CA HIS A 1126 36.01 -10.72 -14.92
C HIS A 1126 37.48 -10.32 -15.07
N LYS A 1127 37.82 -9.02 -15.02
CA LYS A 1127 39.17 -8.48 -15.22
C LYS A 1127 39.76 -8.00 -13.90
N GLU A 1128 40.91 -8.53 -13.50
CA GLU A 1128 41.51 -8.22 -12.20
C GLU A 1128 42.07 -6.79 -12.11
N ASP A 1129 42.59 -6.26 -13.23
CA ASP A 1129 43.27 -4.95 -13.36
C ASP A 1129 42.33 -3.74 -13.55
N GLY A 1130 41.01 -3.97 -13.54
CA GLY A 1130 40.00 -2.92 -13.77
C GLY A 1130 39.70 -2.64 -15.25
N GLY A 1131 38.60 -1.94 -15.51
CA GLY A 1131 38.05 -1.70 -16.84
C GLY A 1131 37.58 -0.27 -17.09
N LYS A 1132 37.48 0.07 -18.37
CA LYS A 1132 37.04 1.37 -18.89
C LYS A 1132 35.81 1.18 -19.78
N VAL A 1133 34.80 2.03 -19.58
CA VAL A 1133 33.63 2.14 -20.46
C VAL A 1133 33.57 3.55 -21.03
N LEU A 1134 33.51 3.67 -22.35
CA LEU A 1134 33.35 4.94 -23.04
C LEU A 1134 32.01 4.94 -23.79
N ILE A 1135 31.19 5.94 -23.55
CA ILE A 1135 29.90 6.13 -24.23
C ILE A 1135 29.98 7.43 -25.02
N ARG A 1136 29.73 7.39 -26.33
CA ARG A 1136 29.70 8.58 -27.19
C ARG A 1136 28.35 8.74 -27.87
N PHE A 1137 27.81 9.95 -27.84
CA PHE A 1137 26.63 10.35 -28.60
C PHE A 1137 27.10 11.27 -29.74
N VAL A 1138 26.91 10.84 -30.99
CA VAL A 1138 27.37 11.54 -32.20
C VAL A 1138 26.17 11.86 -33.07
N TYR A 1139 26.05 13.12 -33.48
CA TYR A 1139 24.96 13.58 -34.34
C TYR A 1139 25.32 13.40 -35.81
N HIS A 1140 24.40 12.83 -36.60
CA HIS A 1140 24.45 12.85 -38.06
C HIS A 1140 23.15 13.49 -38.58
N GLU A 1141 23.16 14.01 -39.81
CA GLU A 1141 22.05 14.81 -40.35
C GLU A 1141 20.66 14.15 -40.21
N ASP A 1142 20.57 12.82 -40.39
CA ASP A 1142 19.30 12.06 -40.35
C ASP A 1142 19.21 11.04 -39.19
N TRP A 1143 20.26 10.85 -38.39
CA TRP A 1143 20.26 9.88 -37.28
C TRP A 1143 21.25 10.24 -36.16
N LEU A 1144 20.99 9.74 -34.97
CA LEU A 1144 21.88 9.78 -33.82
C LEU A 1144 22.62 8.45 -33.70
N GLU A 1145 23.95 8.49 -33.61
CA GLU A 1145 24.79 7.33 -33.32
C GLU A 1145 25.21 7.33 -31.85
N ILE A 1146 24.96 6.21 -31.16
CA ILE A 1146 25.41 5.99 -29.78
C ILE A 1146 26.40 4.84 -29.78
N THR A 1147 27.66 5.13 -29.47
CA THR A 1147 28.73 4.14 -29.37
C THR A 1147 29.02 3.83 -27.90
N ILE A 1148 29.05 2.54 -27.54
CA ILE A 1148 29.47 2.04 -26.22
C ILE A 1148 30.68 1.15 -26.44
N GLU A 1149 31.82 1.53 -25.88
CA GLU A 1149 33.08 0.81 -26.02
C GLU A 1149 33.60 0.38 -24.64
N ASP A 1150 33.88 -0.91 -24.46
CA ASP A 1150 34.51 -1.46 -23.27
C ASP A 1150 35.83 -2.16 -23.60
N ASN A 1151 36.78 -2.11 -22.66
CA ASN A 1151 38.07 -2.79 -22.77
C ASN A 1151 38.12 -4.11 -21.96
N GLY A 1152 36.97 -4.80 -21.85
CA GLY A 1152 36.80 -6.04 -21.10
C GLY A 1152 37.46 -7.27 -21.75
N VAL A 1153 37.08 -8.47 -21.29
CA VAL A 1153 37.66 -9.74 -21.76
C VAL A 1153 37.20 -10.19 -23.17
N GLY A 1154 36.27 -9.46 -23.79
CA GLY A 1154 35.66 -9.79 -25.08
C GLY A 1154 34.65 -10.96 -25.04
N ARG A 1155 33.80 -11.07 -26.06
CA ARG A 1155 32.66 -12.02 -26.06
C ARG A 1155 33.06 -13.50 -26.03
N LYS A 1156 34.14 -13.89 -26.74
CA LYS A 1156 34.61 -15.29 -26.81
C LYS A 1156 35.05 -15.84 -25.44
N LYS A 1157 35.84 -15.07 -24.67
CA LYS A 1157 36.24 -15.45 -23.29
C LYS A 1157 35.07 -15.37 -22.31
N SER A 1158 34.19 -14.38 -22.45
CA SER A 1158 32.99 -14.25 -21.63
C SER A 1158 32.03 -15.44 -21.78
N ALA A 1159 31.89 -15.97 -23.00
CA ALA A 1159 31.10 -17.18 -23.27
C ALA A 1159 31.70 -18.45 -22.63
N ALA A 1160 33.03 -18.57 -22.57
CA ALA A 1160 33.71 -19.68 -21.89
C ALA A 1160 33.46 -19.67 -20.37
N TYR A 1161 33.42 -18.49 -19.73
CA TYR A 1161 33.05 -18.37 -18.31
C TYR A 1161 31.58 -18.73 -18.03
N LYS A 1162 30.69 -18.56 -19.02
CA LYS A 1162 29.27 -18.97 -18.88
C LYS A 1162 29.07 -20.48 -18.98
N SER A 1163 29.90 -21.21 -19.73
CA SER A 1163 29.75 -22.67 -19.86
C SER A 1163 30.13 -23.44 -18.59
N GLU A 1164 30.96 -22.88 -17.71
CA GLU A 1164 31.31 -23.51 -16.42
C GLU A 1164 30.23 -23.32 -15.33
N ASN A 1165 29.35 -22.31 -15.45
CA ASN A 1165 28.31 -21.99 -14.46
C ASN A 1165 26.86 -22.32 -14.88
N GLY A 1166 26.66 -22.99 -16.03
CA GLY A 1166 25.37 -23.61 -16.37
C GLY A 1166 24.23 -22.67 -16.80
N GLU A 1167 24.46 -21.40 -17.13
CA GLU A 1167 23.41 -20.48 -17.61
C GLU A 1167 23.59 -20.07 -19.07
N ALA A 1168 22.79 -20.64 -19.97
CA ALA A 1168 22.61 -20.15 -21.33
C ALA A 1168 21.49 -19.10 -21.39
N HIS A 1169 21.74 -17.90 -20.85
CA HIS A 1169 20.79 -16.78 -20.91
C HIS A 1169 20.96 -15.99 -22.23
N HIS A 1170 19.98 -16.09 -23.14
CA HIS A 1170 19.84 -15.15 -24.26
C HIS A 1170 19.34 -13.80 -23.72
N SER A 1171 20.04 -12.70 -24.01
CA SER A 1171 19.71 -11.37 -23.46
C SER A 1171 18.42 -10.83 -24.06
N VAL A 1172 17.31 -11.02 -23.33
CA VAL A 1172 15.97 -10.48 -23.65
C VAL A 1172 16.02 -8.96 -23.88
N GLY A 1173 16.92 -8.25 -23.17
CA GLY A 1173 17.13 -6.81 -23.33
C GLY A 1173 17.60 -6.38 -24.73
N ILE A 1174 18.48 -7.15 -25.38
CA ILE A 1174 18.96 -6.84 -26.73
C ILE A 1174 17.82 -7.01 -27.75
N ALA A 1175 17.04 -8.09 -27.64
CA ALA A 1175 15.91 -8.35 -28.54
C ALA A 1175 14.81 -7.28 -28.44
N ILE A 1176 14.60 -6.71 -27.25
CA ILE A 1176 13.65 -5.61 -27.03
C ILE A 1176 14.17 -4.31 -27.65
N ALA A 1177 15.45 -3.97 -27.45
CA ALA A 1177 16.06 -2.78 -28.04
C ALA A 1177 16.03 -2.83 -29.58
N THR A 1178 16.34 -3.98 -30.19
CA THR A 1178 16.26 -4.16 -31.65
C THR A 1178 14.84 -4.00 -32.18
N LYS A 1179 13.83 -4.57 -31.50
CA LYS A 1179 12.42 -4.43 -31.91
C LYS A 1179 11.92 -2.98 -31.78
N ARG A 1180 12.35 -2.24 -30.76
CA ARG A 1180 12.01 -0.81 -30.59
C ARG A 1180 12.63 0.06 -31.68
N LEU A 1181 13.89 -0.16 -32.03
CA LEU A 1181 14.54 0.56 -33.13
C LEU A 1181 13.90 0.29 -34.49
N GLN A 1182 13.46 -0.95 -34.74
CA GLN A 1182 12.70 -1.30 -35.95
C GLN A 1182 11.34 -0.59 -36.03
N ALA A 1183 10.68 -0.35 -34.89
CA ALA A 1183 9.39 0.35 -34.85
C ALA A 1183 9.51 1.85 -35.16
N VAL A 1184 10.70 2.45 -35.02
CA VAL A 1184 10.97 3.88 -35.27
C VAL A 1184 11.49 4.11 -36.70
N LYS A 1185 11.71 3.05 -37.49
CA LYS A 1185 12.21 3.13 -38.88
C LYS A 1185 11.14 3.75 -39.81
N LYS A 1186 11.42 4.92 -40.38
CA LYS A 1186 10.46 5.69 -41.21
C LYS A 1186 10.57 5.47 -42.72
N ARG A 1187 11.76 5.13 -43.25
CA ARG A 1187 12.03 4.82 -44.67
C ARG A 1187 12.97 3.61 -44.77
N GLU A 1188 12.98 2.88 -45.89
CA GLU A 1188 13.89 1.72 -46.02
C GLU A 1188 15.37 2.09 -45.90
N ASP A 1189 15.74 3.31 -46.33
CA ASP A 1189 17.12 3.82 -46.38
C ASP A 1189 17.65 4.50 -45.10
N THR A 1190 16.83 4.63 -44.04
CA THR A 1190 17.33 5.21 -42.76
C THR A 1190 17.99 4.12 -41.90
N PRO A 1191 19.26 4.29 -41.47
CA PRO A 1191 19.94 3.29 -40.65
C PRO A 1191 19.33 3.23 -39.24
N ALA A 1192 18.57 2.18 -38.97
CA ALA A 1192 18.00 1.86 -37.66
C ALA A 1192 18.45 0.45 -37.25
N GLY A 1193 19.41 0.35 -36.33
CA GLY A 1193 20.04 -0.94 -36.04
C GLY A 1193 21.07 -0.89 -34.92
N ILE A 1194 21.50 -2.08 -34.51
CA ILE A 1194 22.52 -2.28 -33.49
C ILE A 1194 23.62 -3.14 -34.09
N GLN A 1195 24.86 -2.65 -34.06
CA GLN A 1195 26.04 -3.37 -34.53
C GLN A 1195 26.96 -3.63 -33.33
N ILE A 1196 27.39 -4.88 -33.17
CA ILE A 1196 28.31 -5.28 -32.10
C ILE A 1196 29.60 -5.78 -32.75
N VAL A 1197 30.72 -5.14 -32.43
CA VAL A 1197 32.06 -5.40 -32.96
C VAL A 1197 32.95 -5.87 -31.82
N ASP A 1198 33.65 -6.99 -32.00
CA ASP A 1198 34.69 -7.42 -31.05
C ASP A 1198 35.99 -6.68 -31.35
N LEU A 1199 36.66 -6.18 -30.30
CA LEU A 1199 38.00 -5.61 -30.41
C LEU A 1199 39.01 -6.73 -30.15
N GLU A 1200 40.00 -6.91 -31.04
CA GLU A 1200 41.04 -7.92 -30.93
C GLU A 1200 42.44 -7.26 -30.89
N ASP A 1201 43.39 -7.84 -30.16
CA ASP A 1201 44.80 -7.44 -30.25
C ASP A 1201 45.49 -7.99 -31.52
N GLY A 1202 46.73 -7.56 -31.79
CA GLY A 1202 47.52 -8.05 -32.93
C GLY A 1202 47.83 -9.55 -32.93
N ALA A 1203 47.41 -10.30 -31.89
CA ALA A 1203 47.52 -11.75 -31.77
C ALA A 1203 46.15 -12.48 -31.84
N GLY A 1204 45.06 -11.76 -32.10
CA GLY A 1204 43.71 -12.32 -32.25
C GLY A 1204 42.97 -12.61 -30.93
N ASN A 1205 43.46 -12.10 -29.80
CA ASN A 1205 42.75 -12.21 -28.51
C ASN A 1205 41.78 -11.05 -28.33
N GLY A 1206 40.56 -11.34 -27.87
CA GLY A 1206 39.56 -10.31 -27.58
C GLY A 1206 40.00 -9.37 -26.45
N THR A 1207 40.05 -8.07 -26.73
CA THR A 1207 40.45 -6.98 -25.83
C THR A 1207 39.30 -6.06 -25.42
N GLY A 1208 38.09 -6.31 -25.91
CA GLY A 1208 36.92 -5.49 -25.61
C GLY A 1208 35.73 -5.72 -26.53
N THR A 1209 34.68 -4.93 -26.37
CA THR A 1209 33.50 -4.92 -27.25
C THR A 1209 33.09 -3.48 -27.55
N LYS A 1210 32.75 -3.22 -28.82
CA LYS A 1210 32.20 -1.95 -29.29
C LYS A 1210 30.78 -2.18 -29.80
N VAL A 1211 29.81 -1.50 -29.20
CA VAL A 1211 28.40 -1.51 -29.63
C VAL A 1211 28.08 -0.17 -30.25
N ILE A 1212 27.48 -0.19 -31.44
CA ILE A 1212 27.03 1.01 -32.17
C ILE A 1212 25.51 0.90 -32.32
N ILE A 1213 24.79 1.91 -31.85
CA ILE A 1213 23.33 2.01 -31.91
C ILE A 1213 22.97 3.20 -32.80
N SER A 1214 22.27 2.97 -33.90
CA SER A 1214 21.81 4.02 -34.82
C SER A 1214 20.32 4.27 -34.63
N ILE A 1215 19.95 5.50 -34.26
CA ILE A 1215 18.59 5.94 -33.97
C ILE A 1215 18.16 7.01 -34.98
N PRO A 1216 17.13 6.78 -35.81
CA PRO A 1216 16.62 7.83 -36.71
C PRO A 1216 16.07 9.00 -35.90
N ILE A 1217 16.47 10.22 -36.25
CA ILE A 1217 15.98 11.46 -35.64
C ILE A 1217 15.07 12.20 -36.63
N ASN A 1218 14.38 13.24 -36.17
CA ASN A 1218 13.21 13.80 -36.84
C ASN A 1218 13.33 15.28 -37.14
#